data_AF-A0AAW8GKG2-F1
#
_entry.id   AF-A0AAW8GKG2-F1
#
_cell.length_a   1.000
_cell.length_b   1.000
_cell.length_c   1.000
_cell.angle_alpha   90.00
_cell.angle_beta   90.00
_cell.angle_gamma   90.00
#
_symmetry.space_group_name_H-M   'P 1'
#
loop_
_entity.id
_entity.type
_entity.pdbx_description
1 polymer ?
#
loop_
_entity_poly.entity_id
_entity_poly.type
_entity_poly.pdbx_seq_one_letter_code
_entity_poly.pdbx_strand_id
1 'polypeptide(L)'
;MSSNAGGAATNAGIGFQQRISALFLTHMFMDVVFIDDLGMDKNSKIVELKFESNNEIDDLVIKTEQSTILIQAKRSITCSESESSEFYKVIKQFVSQYLTNANSNDRFVLATTSKSSSKITVELKKILESIRSNDKGFLNNPLNKSEQDVLRIVKKNIASNYKDITNKPASDEVVNSILELSHVSVIDIEEGMPLEKAILILISGKVSVLPELFWSNLINIGLTLSKKRSSINLKGLEARVGKFIEQEKKENGQNNSLDFTLKGGISSGREVLIIESFSEEFDFMIVELIRFEDDGENRLSFSNNKVELKNGDEWNVIYRTSTFAGVERYIKENKGIFETAKVAILEINSDESVDEMNVAKSHSELCLKLINENTAPFECIICGDDISDDRSPIIEIDEIGLPHNVGLAHRGCLSPLHRILGVIDSELFRSNKNLVNFNYDKWYLLSVKGQGLFSSLAMLPKSLKPLFWKPDYNSLSKGKYCIKINLDDGSSRYVQDRGRIQRETISSAKDKSQWFNERFKAASDENNPHCYTSDSGIFTTYSHALQCKKDNESILICKDAEPVLFTRAIDKSHSVFERCYAPLMIFLDKENGLPILTNDAMIFLSNPINVDSFIRNWELAGVALPPFTVSIIESDEEFDKLIINLKKDEVTVLIDPEIDMNGQLVSGLIVEDFNDMETLIEKYS
;
A
#
# COMPACT_ATOMS: atom_id res chain seq x y z
N MET A 1 18.38 -24.39 -26.26
CA MET A 1 19.02 -23.08 -26.05
C MET A 1 18.31 -22.04 -26.89
N SER A 2 17.44 -21.24 -26.28
CA SER A 2 17.03 -19.88 -26.70
C SER A 2 15.98 -19.37 -25.72
N SER A 3 15.94 -18.04 -25.55
CA SER A 3 14.93 -17.20 -24.86
C SER A 3 14.79 -17.31 -23.33
N ASN A 4 15.46 -16.40 -22.61
CA ASN A 4 14.95 -15.74 -21.39
C ASN A 4 15.78 -14.49 -21.00
N ALA A 5 16.21 -13.68 -21.99
CA ALA A 5 17.03 -12.49 -21.75
C ALA A 5 16.40 -11.16 -22.20
N GLY A 6 15.12 -11.17 -22.62
CA GLY A 6 14.47 -9.99 -23.19
C GLY A 6 13.99 -8.93 -22.19
N GLY A 7 13.74 -9.30 -20.93
CA GLY A 7 13.19 -8.37 -19.92
C GLY A 7 14.23 -7.52 -19.19
N ALA A 8 15.46 -8.00 -19.06
CA ALA A 8 16.51 -7.31 -18.29
C ALA A 8 17.17 -6.15 -19.08
N ALA A 9 17.17 -6.20 -20.41
CA ALA A 9 17.92 -5.26 -21.24
C ALA A 9 17.22 -3.91 -21.50
N THR A 10 15.90 -3.81 -21.31
CA THR A 10 15.13 -2.56 -21.52
C THR A 10 15.04 -1.67 -20.28
N ASN A 11 15.31 -2.19 -19.08
CA ASN A 11 15.11 -1.46 -17.82
C ASN A 11 16.29 -0.56 -17.41
N ALA A 12 17.49 -0.80 -17.95
CA ALA A 12 18.70 -0.06 -17.60
C ALA A 12 18.74 1.40 -18.11
N GLY A 13 17.74 1.83 -18.89
CA GLY A 13 17.71 3.17 -19.54
C GLY A 13 16.49 4.04 -19.22
N ILE A 14 15.59 3.61 -18.33
CA ILE A 14 14.36 4.36 -18.03
C ILE A 14 14.52 5.22 -16.77
N GLY A 15 14.27 6.52 -16.89
CA GLY A 15 14.53 7.52 -15.86
C GLY A 15 13.46 7.64 -14.78
N PHE A 16 13.83 8.33 -13.70
CA PHE A 16 12.98 8.65 -12.55
C PHE A 16 11.66 9.34 -12.93
N GLN A 17 11.70 10.29 -13.87
CA GLN A 17 10.51 11.00 -14.38
C GLN A 17 9.49 10.04 -15.00
N GLN A 18 9.93 9.01 -15.72
CA GLN A 18 9.03 8.05 -16.36
C GLN A 18 8.36 7.12 -15.33
N ARG A 19 9.04 6.83 -14.23
CA ARG A 19 8.46 6.06 -13.11
C ARG A 19 7.43 6.88 -12.34
N ILE A 20 7.69 8.17 -12.11
CA ILE A 20 6.69 9.12 -11.60
C ILE A 20 5.49 9.19 -12.56
N SER A 21 5.74 9.26 -13.85
CA SER A 21 4.68 9.26 -14.87
C SER A 21 3.78 8.02 -14.77
N ALA A 22 4.39 6.84 -14.66
CA ALA A 22 3.68 5.57 -14.50
C ALA A 22 2.87 5.49 -13.20
N LEU A 23 3.38 6.06 -12.10
CA LEU A 23 2.67 6.18 -10.83
C LEU A 23 1.35 6.92 -11.00
N PHE A 24 1.37 8.10 -11.62
CA PHE A 24 0.15 8.88 -11.79
C PHE A 24 -0.77 8.32 -12.88
N LEU A 25 -0.22 7.65 -13.90
CA LEU A 25 -1.04 6.85 -14.83
C LEU A 25 -1.78 5.74 -14.06
N THR A 26 -1.11 5.08 -13.12
CA THR A 26 -1.73 4.06 -12.26
C THR A 26 -2.80 4.68 -11.35
N HIS A 27 -2.52 5.82 -10.71
CA HIS A 27 -3.51 6.51 -9.86
C HIS A 27 -4.75 6.97 -10.63
N MET A 28 -4.55 7.58 -11.81
CA MET A 28 -5.67 7.98 -12.68
C MET A 28 -6.49 6.77 -13.13
N PHE A 29 -5.82 5.65 -13.39
CA PHE A 29 -6.46 4.44 -13.88
C PHE A 29 -7.19 3.66 -12.78
N MET A 30 -6.59 3.52 -11.60
CA MET A 30 -7.13 2.74 -10.48
C MET A 30 -8.07 3.55 -9.57
N ASP A 31 -8.21 4.86 -9.79
CA ASP A 31 -8.97 5.80 -8.94
C ASP A 31 -8.49 5.81 -7.48
N VAL A 32 -7.18 5.60 -7.27
CA VAL A 32 -6.53 5.63 -5.95
C VAL A 32 -5.62 6.84 -5.87
N VAL A 33 -5.90 7.78 -4.96
CA VAL A 33 -5.09 8.99 -4.74
C VAL A 33 -4.61 9.00 -3.29
N PHE A 34 -3.30 8.87 -3.07
CA PHE A 34 -2.76 8.75 -1.71
C PHE A 34 -1.58 9.68 -1.40
N ILE A 35 -1.03 10.41 -2.37
CA ILE A 35 0.20 11.17 -2.11
C ILE A 35 -0.13 12.52 -1.43
N ASP A 36 -0.34 12.46 -0.12
CA ASP A 36 -0.55 13.61 0.79
C ASP A 36 0.53 14.70 0.61
N ASP A 37 1.75 14.32 0.21
CA ASP A 37 2.91 15.21 0.08
C ASP A 37 2.92 16.08 -1.20
N LEU A 38 1.99 15.86 -2.14
CA LEU A 38 1.82 16.70 -3.33
C LEU A 38 0.98 17.95 -3.07
N GLY A 39 0.39 18.08 -1.88
CA GLY A 39 -0.58 19.14 -1.58
C GLY A 39 -1.92 18.96 -2.28
N MET A 40 -2.27 17.70 -2.61
CA MET A 40 -3.58 17.29 -3.12
C MET A 40 -4.59 17.17 -1.98
N ASP A 41 -5.85 17.51 -2.25
CA ASP A 41 -6.93 17.10 -1.36
C ASP A 41 -7.15 15.60 -1.50
N LYS A 42 -7.37 14.91 -0.37
CA LYS A 42 -7.47 13.43 -0.30
C LYS A 42 -8.54 12.82 -1.22
N ASN A 43 -9.49 13.62 -1.69
CA ASN A 43 -10.61 13.18 -2.52
C ASN A 43 -10.53 13.73 -3.96
N SER A 44 -9.46 14.43 -4.36
CA SER A 44 -9.34 14.97 -5.72
C SER A 44 -9.05 13.86 -6.73
N LYS A 45 -9.89 13.73 -7.77
CA LYS A 45 -9.67 12.78 -8.87
C LYS A 45 -8.79 13.36 -9.97
N ILE A 46 -7.96 12.52 -10.58
CA ILE A 46 -7.12 12.90 -11.73
C ILE A 46 -7.97 12.83 -13.02
N VAL A 47 -8.04 13.94 -13.75
CA VAL A 47 -8.86 14.07 -14.97
C VAL A 47 -8.00 13.97 -16.23
N GLU A 48 -6.78 14.51 -16.18
CA GLU A 48 -5.86 14.55 -17.31
C GLU A 48 -4.40 14.60 -16.82
N LEU A 49 -3.51 13.88 -17.49
CA LEU A 49 -2.06 13.98 -17.35
C LEU A 49 -1.48 14.59 -18.62
N LYS A 50 -0.59 15.58 -18.49
CA LYS A 50 0.16 16.17 -19.61
C LYS A 50 1.65 16.01 -19.39
N PHE A 51 2.36 15.68 -20.46
CA PHE A 51 3.79 15.40 -20.42
C PHE A 51 4.52 16.37 -21.34
N GLU A 52 5.61 16.98 -20.87
CA GLU A 52 6.43 17.93 -21.64
C GLU A 52 5.56 19.03 -22.28
N SER A 53 4.72 19.66 -21.46
CA SER A 53 3.66 20.57 -21.90
C SER A 53 4.16 21.98 -22.25
N ASN A 54 3.28 22.86 -22.77
CA ASN A 54 3.59 24.28 -22.98
C ASN A 54 3.67 25.10 -21.68
N ASN A 55 3.48 24.47 -20.52
CA ASN A 55 3.72 25.11 -19.23
C ASN A 55 5.22 25.25 -18.98
N GLU A 56 5.59 26.14 -18.08
CA GLU A 56 6.99 26.40 -17.75
C GLU A 56 7.57 25.29 -16.87
N ILE A 57 6.71 24.65 -16.07
CA ILE A 57 6.96 23.38 -15.40
C ILE A 57 6.30 22.29 -16.24
N ASP A 58 7.12 21.43 -16.86
CA ASP A 58 6.69 20.64 -18.00
C ASP A 58 6.90 19.13 -17.86
N ASP A 59 7.77 18.65 -16.96
CA ASP A 59 8.07 17.22 -16.84
C ASP A 59 6.80 16.36 -16.67
N LEU A 60 5.85 16.80 -15.82
CA LEU A 60 4.51 16.23 -15.69
C LEU A 60 3.51 17.24 -15.12
N VAL A 61 2.34 17.34 -15.73
CA VAL A 61 1.22 18.16 -15.24
C VAL A 61 0.01 17.27 -14.98
N ILE A 62 -0.45 17.28 -13.74
CA ILE A 62 -1.62 16.55 -13.28
C ILE A 62 -2.76 17.53 -13.13
N LYS A 63 -3.81 17.37 -13.93
CA LYS A 63 -5.06 18.10 -13.71
C LYS A 63 -6.00 17.25 -12.89
N THR A 64 -6.47 17.85 -11.81
CA THR A 64 -7.57 17.31 -11.02
C THR A 64 -8.85 18.10 -11.31
N GLU A 65 -9.95 17.69 -10.70
CA GLU A 65 -11.21 18.43 -10.77
C GLU A 65 -11.13 19.82 -10.13
N GLN A 66 -10.18 20.05 -9.21
CA GLN A 66 -10.13 21.23 -8.34
C GLN A 66 -8.85 22.07 -8.48
N SER A 67 -7.77 21.48 -8.99
CA SER A 67 -6.44 22.09 -9.04
C SER A 67 -5.54 21.51 -10.13
N THR A 68 -4.47 22.23 -10.47
CA THR A 68 -3.39 21.72 -11.32
C THR A 68 -2.11 21.55 -10.51
N ILE A 69 -1.49 20.38 -10.62
CA ILE A 69 -0.20 20.07 -10.00
C ILE A 69 0.82 20.00 -11.12
N LEU A 70 1.83 20.85 -11.05
CA LEU A 70 2.92 20.90 -12.02
C LEU A 70 4.17 20.36 -11.36
N ILE A 71 4.69 19.26 -11.87
CA ILE A 71 5.80 18.52 -11.30
C ILE A 71 7.04 18.75 -12.14
N GLN A 72 8.14 19.10 -11.48
CA GLN A 72 9.49 19.04 -11.99
C GLN A 72 10.23 17.90 -11.29
N ALA A 73 10.65 16.89 -12.04
CA ALA A 73 11.21 15.65 -11.54
C ALA A 73 12.74 15.65 -11.63
N LYS A 74 13.40 15.60 -10.46
CA LYS A 74 14.86 15.53 -10.38
C LYS A 74 15.27 14.39 -9.47
N ARG A 75 15.90 13.35 -10.03
CA ARG A 75 16.34 12.16 -9.29
C ARG A 75 17.19 12.53 -8.06
N SER A 76 18.13 13.47 -8.23
CA SER A 76 18.91 14.08 -7.15
C SER A 76 19.11 15.57 -7.46
N ILE A 77 19.05 16.42 -6.43
CA ILE A 77 19.21 17.87 -6.53
C ILE A 77 19.80 18.45 -5.24
N THR A 78 20.59 19.52 -5.40
CA THR A 78 21.26 20.23 -4.30
C THR A 78 20.85 21.70 -4.30
N CYS A 79 20.62 22.27 -3.12
CA CYS A 79 20.32 23.70 -2.95
C CYS A 79 21.54 24.55 -3.33
N SER A 80 21.39 25.51 -4.23
CA SER A 80 22.49 26.31 -4.78
C SER A 80 22.03 27.68 -5.30
N GLU A 81 22.89 28.68 -5.18
CA GLU A 81 22.70 30.02 -5.77
C GLU A 81 23.23 30.15 -7.19
N SER A 82 24.05 29.21 -7.64
CA SER A 82 24.66 29.32 -8.97
C SER A 82 23.59 29.31 -10.05
N GLU A 83 23.60 30.31 -10.94
CA GLU A 83 22.68 30.43 -12.07
C GLU A 83 22.76 29.22 -13.03
N SER A 84 23.92 28.54 -13.06
CA SER A 84 24.12 27.31 -13.85
C SER A 84 23.55 26.05 -13.18
N SER A 85 23.20 26.11 -11.89
CA SER A 85 22.75 24.95 -11.13
C SER A 85 21.34 24.51 -11.53
N GLU A 86 21.08 23.21 -11.41
CA GLU A 86 19.75 22.63 -11.67
C GLU A 86 18.69 23.25 -10.76
N PHE A 87 19.02 23.54 -9.50
CA PHE A 87 18.10 24.18 -8.57
C PHE A 87 17.68 25.58 -9.01
N TYR A 88 18.62 26.39 -9.52
CA TYR A 88 18.28 27.70 -10.08
C TYR A 88 17.29 27.58 -11.25
N LYS A 89 17.50 26.60 -12.14
CA LYS A 89 16.59 26.34 -13.27
C LYS A 89 15.19 25.92 -12.82
N VAL A 90 15.08 25.07 -11.79
CA VAL A 90 13.76 24.70 -11.21
C VAL A 90 13.04 25.95 -10.69
N ILE A 91 13.74 26.79 -9.92
CA ILE A 91 13.14 28.04 -9.40
C ILE A 91 12.75 28.97 -10.55
N LYS A 92 13.54 29.05 -11.62
CA LYS A 92 13.18 29.81 -12.82
C LYS A 92 11.85 29.32 -13.41
N GLN A 93 11.68 28.02 -13.58
CA GLN A 93 10.43 27.44 -14.07
C GLN A 93 9.24 27.79 -13.17
N PHE A 94 9.41 27.78 -11.84
CA PHE A 94 8.36 28.14 -10.89
C PHE A 94 7.95 29.62 -11.01
N VAL A 95 8.94 30.51 -11.15
CA VAL A 95 8.69 31.94 -11.36
C VAL A 95 8.00 32.19 -12.69
N SER A 96 8.49 31.58 -13.77
CA SER A 96 7.86 31.70 -15.08
C SER A 96 6.41 31.19 -15.04
N GLN A 97 6.15 30.06 -14.39
CA GLN A 97 4.81 29.49 -14.26
C GLN A 97 3.86 30.43 -13.50
N TYR A 98 4.32 31.01 -12.39
CA TYR A 98 3.54 31.99 -11.64
C TYR A 98 3.10 33.18 -12.51
N LEU A 99 3.99 33.68 -13.36
CA LEU A 99 3.75 34.81 -14.25
C LEU A 99 2.73 34.53 -15.37
N THR A 100 2.40 33.25 -15.62
CA THR A 100 1.35 32.86 -16.56
C THR A 100 -0.08 32.88 -15.99
N ASN A 101 -0.26 33.48 -14.80
CA ASN A 101 -1.51 33.50 -14.01
C ASN A 101 -1.89 32.14 -13.41
N ALA A 102 -1.01 31.57 -12.58
CA ALA A 102 -1.31 30.38 -11.81
C ALA A 102 -2.49 30.61 -10.84
N ASN A 103 -3.35 29.61 -10.68
CA ASN A 103 -4.43 29.63 -9.70
C ASN A 103 -3.84 29.49 -8.28
N SER A 104 -4.45 30.10 -7.26
CA SER A 104 -4.06 29.90 -5.86
C SER A 104 -4.15 28.45 -5.39
N ASN A 105 -4.96 27.64 -6.08
CA ASN A 105 -5.10 26.21 -5.82
C ASN A 105 -4.07 25.36 -6.57
N ASP A 106 -3.28 25.92 -7.48
CA ASP A 106 -2.25 25.18 -8.20
C ASP A 106 -1.07 24.86 -7.28
N ARG A 107 -0.27 23.86 -7.67
CA ARG A 107 0.89 23.39 -6.90
C ARG A 107 2.10 23.26 -7.82
N PHE A 108 3.22 23.85 -7.45
CA PHE A 108 4.51 23.69 -8.12
C PHE A 108 5.36 22.72 -7.32
N VAL A 109 5.56 21.51 -7.82
CA VAL A 109 6.18 20.42 -7.06
C VAL A 109 7.56 20.12 -7.62
N LEU A 110 8.58 20.19 -6.76
CA LEU A 110 9.86 19.55 -7.00
C LEU A 110 9.78 18.10 -6.49
N ALA A 111 9.62 17.14 -7.41
CA ALA A 111 9.65 15.72 -7.08
C ALA A 111 11.08 15.20 -7.13
N THR A 112 11.52 14.53 -6.06
CA THR A 112 12.88 14.03 -5.92
C THR A 112 12.95 12.72 -5.13
N THR A 113 14.14 12.13 -4.98
CA THR A 113 14.35 10.92 -4.16
C THR A 113 15.07 11.27 -2.86
N SER A 114 15.17 10.30 -1.95
CA SER A 114 16.01 10.39 -0.75
C SER A 114 17.51 10.62 -1.05
N LYS A 115 17.95 10.56 -2.32
CA LYS A 115 19.32 10.87 -2.76
C LYS A 115 19.62 12.36 -2.93
N SER A 116 18.63 13.24 -2.71
CA SER A 116 18.83 14.70 -2.74
C SER A 116 19.38 15.24 -1.43
N SER A 117 20.03 16.40 -1.49
CA SER A 117 20.62 17.02 -0.29
C SER A 117 19.58 17.28 0.80
N SER A 118 19.96 17.16 2.08
CA SER A 118 19.07 17.44 3.21
C SER A 118 18.50 18.87 3.20
N LYS A 119 19.24 19.82 2.62
CA LYS A 119 18.77 21.20 2.42
C LYS A 119 17.51 21.26 1.56
N ILE A 120 17.30 20.31 0.65
CA ILE A 120 16.10 20.20 -0.17
C ILE A 120 15.04 19.31 0.51
N THR A 121 15.42 18.07 0.84
CA THR A 121 14.47 17.05 1.29
C THR A 121 13.89 17.31 2.68
N VAL A 122 14.62 18.06 3.51
CA VAL A 122 14.27 18.36 4.89
C VAL A 122 14.03 19.86 5.09
N GLU A 123 15.05 20.69 4.88
CA GLU A 123 14.99 22.11 5.27
C GLU A 123 14.03 22.92 4.38
N LEU A 124 14.18 22.83 3.05
CA LEU A 124 13.27 23.50 2.12
C LEU A 124 11.83 22.97 2.25
N LYS A 125 11.65 21.65 2.38
CA LYS A 125 10.33 21.05 2.63
C LYS A 125 9.67 21.68 3.87
N LYS A 126 10.40 21.78 4.99
CA LYS A 126 9.92 22.41 6.23
C LYS A 126 9.56 23.87 6.09
N ILE A 127 10.43 24.64 5.43
CA ILE A 127 10.20 26.07 5.20
C ILE A 127 8.89 26.25 4.44
N LEU A 128 8.69 25.50 3.35
CA LEU A 128 7.49 25.58 2.52
C LEU A 128 6.23 25.12 3.26
N GLU A 129 6.29 24.02 4.03
CA GLU A 129 5.18 23.56 4.86
C GLU A 129 4.79 24.58 5.95
N SER A 130 5.79 25.22 6.55
CA SER A 130 5.57 26.20 7.62
C SER A 130 4.95 27.48 7.07
N ILE A 131 5.37 27.94 5.88
CA ILE A 131 4.75 29.06 5.16
C ILE A 131 3.26 28.77 4.91
N ARG A 132 2.93 27.59 4.35
CA ARG A 132 1.53 27.21 4.09
C ARG A 132 0.70 27.06 5.36
N SER A 133 1.30 26.64 6.47
CA SER A 133 0.59 26.47 7.74
C SER A 133 0.33 27.79 8.47
N ASN A 134 1.09 28.85 8.17
CA ASN A 134 0.98 30.17 8.80
C ASN A 134 1.59 31.27 7.90
N ASP A 135 0.77 31.76 6.97
CA ASP A 135 1.12 32.72 5.91
C ASP A 135 1.85 33.98 6.42
N LYS A 136 1.40 34.55 7.55
CA LYS A 136 1.93 35.81 8.12
C LYS A 136 2.82 35.62 9.33
N GLY A 137 2.66 34.52 10.06
CA GLY A 137 3.43 34.23 11.27
C GLY A 137 4.69 33.38 11.05
N PHE A 138 4.91 32.81 9.86
CA PHE A 138 6.10 32.01 9.58
C PHE A 138 7.42 32.75 9.84
N LEU A 139 7.49 34.06 9.59
CA LEU A 139 8.67 34.88 9.88
C LEU A 139 9.02 34.91 11.39
N ASN A 140 8.06 34.62 12.26
CA ASN A 140 8.26 34.52 13.70
C ASN A 140 8.64 33.11 14.15
N ASN A 141 8.61 32.11 13.25
CA ASN A 141 9.11 30.78 13.56
C ASN A 141 10.65 30.82 13.61
N PRO A 142 11.27 30.29 14.67
CA PRO A 142 12.72 30.28 14.75
C PRO A 142 13.31 29.37 13.66
N LEU A 143 14.00 29.97 12.69
CA LEU A 143 14.83 29.28 11.69
C LEU A 143 16.28 29.19 12.16
N ASN A 144 16.90 28.02 12.02
CA ASN A 144 18.35 27.88 12.25
C ASN A 144 19.16 28.56 11.13
N LYS A 145 20.49 28.62 11.26
CA LYS A 145 21.34 29.33 10.29
C LYS A 145 21.29 28.70 8.89
N SER A 146 21.25 27.37 8.80
CA SER A 146 21.14 26.69 7.49
C SER A 146 19.76 26.93 6.86
N GLU A 147 18.68 26.89 7.63
CA GLU A 147 17.32 27.18 7.14
C GLU A 147 17.20 28.63 6.68
N GLN A 148 17.81 29.59 7.41
CA GLN A 148 17.92 30.98 6.97
C GLN A 148 18.71 31.10 5.67
N ASP A 149 19.80 30.33 5.53
CA ASP A 149 20.60 30.28 4.32
C ASP A 149 19.80 29.72 3.14
N VAL A 150 19.12 28.58 3.31
CA VAL A 150 18.22 27.99 2.30
C VAL A 150 17.12 28.97 1.90
N LEU A 151 16.44 29.60 2.87
CA LEU A 151 15.40 30.59 2.57
C LEU A 151 15.97 31.79 1.80
N ARG A 152 17.15 32.28 2.20
CA ARG A 152 17.87 33.37 1.52
C ARG A 152 18.20 32.98 0.08
N ILE A 153 18.72 31.78 -0.15
CA ILE A 153 19.03 31.23 -1.47
C ILE A 153 17.78 31.18 -2.34
N VAL A 154 16.68 30.59 -1.83
CA VAL A 154 15.43 30.46 -2.60
C VAL A 154 14.86 31.84 -2.92
N LYS A 155 14.76 32.75 -1.94
CA LYS A 155 14.26 34.12 -2.16
C LYS A 155 15.11 34.89 -3.17
N LYS A 156 16.44 34.76 -3.09
CA LYS A 156 17.36 35.38 -4.05
C LYS A 156 17.16 34.83 -5.46
N ASN A 157 17.04 33.51 -5.61
CA ASN A 157 16.80 32.88 -6.90
C ASN A 157 15.44 33.30 -7.48
N ILE A 158 14.38 33.36 -6.66
CA ILE A 158 13.06 33.86 -7.08
C ILE A 158 13.16 35.31 -7.55
N ALA A 159 13.75 36.19 -6.73
CA ALA A 159 13.86 37.61 -7.05
C ALA A 159 14.72 37.88 -8.30
N SER A 160 15.81 37.14 -8.48
CA SER A 160 16.68 37.24 -9.65
C SER A 160 15.94 36.80 -10.91
N ASN A 161 15.36 35.60 -10.90
CA ASN A 161 14.59 35.10 -12.05
C ASN A 161 13.38 35.98 -12.38
N TYR A 162 12.67 36.51 -11.37
CA TYR A 162 11.53 37.40 -11.60
C TYR A 162 11.97 38.70 -12.27
N LYS A 163 13.09 39.28 -11.81
CA LYS A 163 13.67 40.47 -12.42
C LYS A 163 14.15 40.20 -13.84
N ASP A 164 14.78 39.06 -14.09
CA ASP A 164 15.27 38.68 -15.41
C ASP A 164 14.12 38.50 -16.41
N ILE A 165 12.98 37.96 -15.98
CA ILE A 165 11.82 37.71 -16.84
C ILE A 165 10.98 38.98 -17.04
N THR A 166 10.74 39.76 -15.99
CA THR A 166 9.79 40.90 -16.02
C THR A 166 10.45 42.28 -16.19
N ASN A 167 11.78 42.36 -16.08
CA ASN A 167 12.55 43.59 -15.92
C ASN A 167 12.15 44.46 -14.70
N LYS A 168 11.44 43.89 -13.72
CA LYS A 168 11.00 44.57 -12.49
C LYS A 168 11.46 43.80 -11.25
N PRO A 169 11.79 44.46 -10.14
CA PRO A 169 12.05 43.76 -8.89
C PRO A 169 10.77 43.07 -8.38
N ALA A 170 10.91 41.86 -7.82
CA ALA A 170 9.81 41.18 -7.15
C ALA A 170 9.48 41.88 -5.81
N SER A 171 8.21 42.08 -5.50
CA SER A 171 7.79 42.47 -4.16
C SER A 171 7.84 41.26 -3.21
N ASP A 172 7.89 41.50 -1.90
CA ASP A 172 7.85 40.44 -0.90
C ASP A 172 6.57 39.60 -0.99
N GLU A 173 5.45 40.23 -1.34
CA GLU A 173 4.16 39.56 -1.56
C GLU A 173 4.26 38.54 -2.70
N VAL A 174 4.86 38.91 -3.84
CA VAL A 174 5.07 38.00 -4.98
C VAL A 174 5.96 36.82 -4.59
N VAL A 175 7.06 37.09 -3.89
CA VAL A 175 7.98 36.05 -3.43
C VAL A 175 7.25 35.07 -2.52
N ASN A 176 6.46 35.57 -1.56
CA ASN A 176 5.71 34.74 -0.64
C ASN A 176 4.64 33.90 -1.37
N SER A 177 3.89 34.47 -2.32
CA SER A 177 2.91 33.71 -3.10
C SER A 177 3.54 32.57 -3.91
N ILE A 178 4.74 32.77 -4.47
CA ILE A 178 5.46 31.69 -5.18
C ILE A 178 5.87 30.60 -4.20
N LEU A 179 6.35 30.95 -3.00
CA LEU A 179 6.69 29.98 -1.95
C LEU A 179 5.48 29.20 -1.45
N GLU A 180 4.31 29.85 -1.31
CA GLU A 180 3.05 29.20 -0.91
C GLU A 180 2.62 28.12 -1.91
N LEU A 181 2.78 28.38 -3.21
CA LEU A 181 2.48 27.43 -4.29
C LEU A 181 3.53 26.32 -4.41
N SER A 182 4.72 26.47 -3.84
CA SER A 182 5.86 25.57 -4.02
C SER A 182 5.88 24.41 -3.03
N HIS A 183 6.16 23.20 -3.51
CA HIS A 183 6.21 21.96 -2.75
C HIS A 183 7.47 21.15 -3.07
N VAL A 184 7.93 20.38 -2.09
CA VAL A 184 8.96 19.35 -2.28
C VAL A 184 8.35 18.00 -1.91
N SER A 185 8.40 17.05 -2.83
CA SER A 185 7.91 15.69 -2.62
C SER A 185 9.04 14.69 -2.81
N VAL A 186 9.23 13.81 -1.82
CA VAL A 186 10.25 12.75 -1.85
C VAL A 186 9.55 11.44 -2.21
N ILE A 187 9.87 10.89 -3.38
CA ILE A 187 9.20 9.73 -3.98
C ILE A 187 10.24 8.68 -4.32
N ASP A 188 10.37 7.65 -3.49
CA ASP A 188 11.31 6.54 -3.67
C ASP A 188 10.65 5.38 -4.43
N ILE A 189 10.56 5.54 -5.76
CA ILE A 189 9.88 4.63 -6.71
C ILE A 189 10.84 3.92 -7.68
N GLU A 190 12.12 3.89 -7.35
CA GLU A 190 13.09 3.15 -8.17
C GLU A 190 12.88 1.64 -8.03
N GLU A 191 13.57 0.89 -8.89
CA GLU A 191 13.41 -0.56 -8.96
C GLU A 191 13.64 -1.25 -7.61
N GLY A 192 12.69 -2.09 -7.20
CA GLY A 192 12.74 -2.86 -5.95
C GLY A 192 12.46 -2.06 -4.68
N MET A 193 12.19 -0.75 -4.78
CA MET A 193 11.81 0.07 -3.63
C MET A 193 10.38 -0.25 -3.16
N PRO A 194 10.04 -0.01 -1.87
CA PRO A 194 8.74 -0.35 -1.31
C PRO A 194 7.54 0.22 -2.11
N LEU A 195 7.64 1.46 -2.60
CA LEU A 195 6.56 2.08 -3.37
C LEU A 195 6.32 1.38 -4.72
N GLU A 196 7.37 0.94 -5.42
CA GLU A 196 7.19 0.16 -6.65
C GLU A 196 6.54 -1.19 -6.34
N LYS A 197 6.99 -1.89 -5.29
CA LYS A 197 6.40 -3.17 -4.87
C LYS A 197 4.92 -3.00 -4.53
N ALA A 198 4.55 -1.95 -3.81
CA ALA A 198 3.17 -1.63 -3.51
C ALA A 198 2.35 -1.44 -4.80
N ILE A 199 2.86 -0.68 -5.77
CA ILE A 199 2.18 -0.48 -7.05
C ILE A 199 2.01 -1.79 -7.82
N LEU A 200 3.02 -2.67 -7.82
CA LEU A 200 2.90 -3.98 -8.46
C LEU A 200 1.79 -4.82 -7.82
N ILE A 201 1.63 -4.76 -6.50
CA ILE A 201 0.53 -5.43 -5.76
C ILE A 201 -0.82 -4.84 -6.17
N LEU A 202 -0.94 -3.52 -6.18
CA LEU A 202 -2.18 -2.85 -6.62
C LEU A 202 -2.55 -3.23 -8.06
N ILE A 203 -1.56 -3.21 -8.96
CA ILE A 203 -1.75 -3.56 -10.38
C ILE A 203 -2.13 -5.03 -10.51
N SER A 204 -1.47 -5.93 -9.77
CA SER A 204 -1.81 -7.36 -9.78
C SER A 204 -3.29 -7.59 -9.49
N GLY A 205 -3.86 -6.75 -8.62
CA GLY A 205 -5.28 -6.70 -8.28
C GLY A 205 -6.23 -6.58 -9.48
N LYS A 206 -5.80 -5.88 -10.53
CA LYS A 206 -6.70 -5.28 -11.53
C LYS A 206 -6.41 -5.70 -12.97
N VAL A 207 -5.32 -6.43 -13.22
CA VAL A 207 -4.85 -6.72 -14.59
C VAL A 207 -4.75 -8.22 -14.87
N SER A 208 -5.07 -8.63 -16.10
CA SER A 208 -5.02 -10.01 -16.60
C SER A 208 -3.66 -10.40 -17.21
N VAL A 209 -2.60 -9.68 -16.86
CA VAL A 209 -1.24 -9.91 -17.38
C VAL A 209 -0.24 -9.81 -16.23
N LEU A 210 1.01 -10.22 -16.45
CA LEU A 210 2.06 -10.06 -15.43
C LEU A 210 2.17 -8.58 -14.99
N PRO A 211 2.07 -8.29 -13.67
CA PRO A 211 2.07 -6.92 -13.16
C PRO A 211 3.31 -6.13 -13.56
N GLU A 212 4.47 -6.77 -13.61
CA GLU A 212 5.75 -6.17 -14.00
C GLU A 212 5.73 -5.74 -15.47
N LEU A 213 5.09 -6.52 -16.35
CA LEU A 213 4.94 -6.18 -17.76
C LEU A 213 3.96 -5.03 -17.94
N PHE A 214 2.86 -5.02 -17.20
CA PHE A 214 1.89 -3.93 -17.23
C PHE A 214 2.51 -2.62 -16.73
N TRP A 215 3.21 -2.67 -15.59
CA TRP A 215 3.96 -1.54 -15.03
C TRP A 215 5.01 -1.01 -16.02
N SER A 216 5.79 -1.90 -16.62
CA SER A 216 6.77 -1.55 -17.66
C SER A 216 6.09 -0.89 -18.88
N ASN A 217 4.88 -1.32 -19.25
CA ASN A 217 4.10 -0.71 -20.32
C ASN A 217 3.62 0.70 -19.94
N LEU A 218 3.16 0.93 -18.70
CA LEU A 218 2.80 2.26 -18.21
C LEU A 218 3.99 3.22 -18.23
N ILE A 219 5.17 2.75 -17.81
CA ILE A 219 6.43 3.49 -17.91
C ILE A 219 6.72 3.88 -19.38
N ASN A 220 6.58 2.93 -20.31
CA ASN A 220 6.78 3.18 -21.74
C ASN A 220 5.73 4.13 -22.34
N ILE A 221 4.50 4.10 -21.85
CA ILE A 221 3.44 5.06 -22.20
C ILE A 221 3.85 6.46 -21.75
N GLY A 222 4.28 6.62 -20.49
CA GLY A 222 4.81 7.89 -19.97
C GLY A 222 5.93 8.43 -20.85
N LEU A 223 6.94 7.59 -21.15
CA LEU A 223 8.05 7.95 -22.03
C LEU A 223 7.57 8.39 -23.43
N THR A 224 6.61 7.67 -24.01
CA THR A 224 6.06 7.99 -25.33
C THR A 224 5.30 9.31 -25.31
N LEU A 225 4.52 9.55 -24.26
CA LEU A 225 3.74 10.78 -24.12
C LEU A 225 4.64 11.99 -23.92
N SER A 226 5.71 11.86 -23.12
CA SER A 226 6.76 12.88 -22.96
C SER A 226 7.44 13.19 -24.30
N LYS A 227 7.93 12.18 -25.04
CA LYS A 227 8.56 12.39 -26.36
C LYS A 227 7.65 13.12 -27.36
N LYS A 228 6.34 12.90 -27.26
CA LYS A 228 5.33 13.52 -28.15
C LYS A 228 4.78 14.84 -27.61
N ARG A 229 5.17 15.29 -26.41
CA ARG A 229 4.62 16.48 -25.74
C ARG A 229 3.10 16.47 -25.69
N SER A 230 2.54 15.35 -25.22
CA SER A 230 1.11 15.05 -25.35
C SER A 230 0.43 14.86 -24.00
N SER A 231 -0.90 14.86 -24.00
CA SER A 231 -1.71 14.55 -22.82
C SER A 231 -2.51 13.27 -23.00
N ILE A 232 -2.98 12.73 -21.89
CA ILE A 232 -3.85 11.57 -21.82
C ILE A 232 -4.84 11.74 -20.67
N ASN A 233 -6.09 11.41 -20.92
CA ASN A 233 -7.13 11.28 -19.90
C ASN A 233 -7.46 9.80 -19.68
N LEU A 234 -8.34 9.49 -18.74
CA LEU A 234 -8.74 8.12 -18.42
C LEU A 234 -9.17 7.33 -19.68
N LYS A 235 -10.09 7.90 -20.48
CA LYS A 235 -10.56 7.28 -21.72
C LYS A 235 -9.43 6.96 -22.71
N GLY A 236 -8.46 7.87 -22.83
CA GLY A 236 -7.29 7.67 -23.70
C GLY A 236 -6.34 6.59 -23.16
N LEU A 237 -6.22 6.47 -21.84
CA LEU A 237 -5.44 5.42 -21.19
C LEU A 237 -6.13 4.05 -21.33
N GLU A 238 -7.43 3.98 -21.06
CA GLU A 238 -8.26 2.79 -21.28
C GLU A 238 -8.17 2.29 -22.73
N ALA A 239 -8.16 3.19 -23.72
CA ALA A 239 -7.97 2.80 -25.11
C ALA A 239 -6.62 2.10 -25.40
N ARG A 240 -5.58 2.36 -24.58
CA ARG A 240 -4.25 1.77 -24.75
C ARG A 240 -4.05 0.50 -23.93
N VAL A 241 -4.48 0.52 -22.67
CA VAL A 241 -4.20 -0.56 -21.71
C VAL A 241 -5.45 -1.29 -21.24
N GLY A 242 -6.65 -0.74 -21.43
CA GLY A 242 -7.93 -1.28 -20.94
C GLY A 242 -8.25 -2.72 -21.35
N LYS A 243 -7.64 -3.21 -22.43
CA LYS A 243 -7.74 -4.62 -22.86
C LYS A 243 -7.04 -5.62 -21.93
N PHE A 244 -6.11 -5.14 -21.11
CA PHE A 244 -5.38 -5.93 -20.12
C PHE A 244 -6.02 -5.82 -18.73
N ILE A 245 -7.14 -5.11 -18.62
CA ILE A 245 -7.86 -4.92 -17.37
C ILE A 245 -9.16 -5.71 -17.43
N GLU A 246 -9.52 -6.30 -16.31
CA GLU A 246 -10.83 -6.89 -16.10
C GLU A 246 -11.86 -5.75 -16.08
N GLN A 247 -12.69 -5.64 -17.14
CA GLN A 247 -13.61 -4.50 -17.30
C GLN A 247 -14.73 -4.52 -16.24
N GLU A 248 -14.67 -3.61 -15.28
CA GLU A 248 -15.78 -3.26 -14.39
C GLU A 248 -16.89 -2.54 -15.18
N LYS A 249 -18.15 -2.99 -15.03
CA LYS A 249 -19.31 -2.15 -15.38
C LYS A 249 -19.63 -1.27 -14.18
N LYS A 250 -19.14 -0.02 -14.20
CA LYS A 250 -19.44 0.99 -13.18
C LYS A 250 -20.90 1.45 -13.23
N GLU A 251 -21.68 1.16 -12.20
CA GLU A 251 -22.74 2.07 -11.73
C GLU A 251 -22.73 2.15 -10.19
N ASN A 252 -22.52 3.37 -9.72
CA ASN A 252 -22.51 3.87 -8.33
C ASN A 252 -21.31 3.53 -7.45
N GLY A 253 -20.81 4.58 -6.81
CA GLY A 253 -19.47 4.62 -6.23
C GLY A 253 -19.40 4.22 -4.77
N GLN A 254 -18.29 3.58 -4.45
CA GLN A 254 -17.49 3.75 -3.24
C GLN A 254 -16.03 3.32 -3.54
N ASN A 255 -15.08 3.87 -2.77
CA ASN A 255 -13.63 3.82 -3.00
C ASN A 255 -13.00 2.45 -2.65
N ASN A 256 -13.41 1.37 -3.31
CA ASN A 256 -12.68 0.10 -3.23
C ASN A 256 -11.83 -0.10 -4.48
N SER A 257 -10.60 -0.56 -4.27
CA SER A 257 -9.63 -0.76 -5.34
C SER A 257 -9.82 -2.14 -5.99
N LEU A 258 -10.52 -3.07 -5.35
CA LEU A 258 -11.03 -4.28 -5.97
C LEU A 258 -12.57 -4.29 -5.96
N ASP A 259 -13.19 -4.71 -7.07
CA ASP A 259 -14.63 -4.95 -7.20
C ASP A 259 -14.88 -6.22 -8.04
N PHE A 260 -16.08 -6.78 -8.00
CA PHE A 260 -16.46 -7.92 -8.83
C PHE A 260 -17.68 -7.63 -9.70
N THR A 261 -17.62 -8.03 -10.97
CA THR A 261 -18.75 -7.88 -11.92
C THR A 261 -19.50 -9.19 -12.08
N LEU A 262 -20.82 -9.15 -11.91
CA LEU A 262 -21.69 -10.30 -12.17
C LEU A 262 -21.76 -10.60 -13.67
N LYS A 263 -21.31 -11.80 -14.06
CA LYS A 263 -21.45 -12.34 -15.43
C LYS A 263 -22.84 -12.99 -15.59
N GLY A 264 -23.89 -12.17 -15.57
CA GLY A 264 -25.28 -12.63 -15.69
C GLY A 264 -26.21 -12.00 -14.65
N GLY A 265 -27.51 -12.31 -14.72
CA GLY A 265 -28.48 -11.94 -13.69
C GLY A 265 -28.53 -12.94 -12.54
N ILE A 266 -29.13 -12.55 -11.42
CA ILE A 266 -29.43 -13.46 -10.31
C ILE A 266 -30.76 -14.16 -10.63
N SER A 267 -30.76 -15.48 -10.67
CA SER A 267 -32.01 -16.25 -10.73
C SER A 267 -32.60 -16.29 -9.33
N SER A 268 -33.78 -15.69 -9.15
CA SER A 268 -34.44 -15.55 -7.84
C SER A 268 -35.80 -16.21 -7.79
N GLY A 269 -36.43 -16.54 -8.92
CA GLY A 269 -37.77 -17.11 -8.94
C GLY A 269 -37.83 -18.61 -8.60
N ARG A 270 -36.70 -19.30 -8.78
CA ARG A 270 -36.54 -20.72 -8.47
C ARG A 270 -35.57 -20.97 -7.32
N GLU A 271 -35.73 -22.13 -6.71
CA GLU A 271 -34.81 -22.74 -5.77
C GLU A 271 -34.42 -24.11 -6.30
N VAL A 272 -33.12 -24.43 -6.29
CA VAL A 272 -32.63 -25.78 -6.62
C VAL A 272 -31.94 -26.35 -5.40
N LEU A 273 -32.47 -27.44 -4.89
CA LEU A 273 -31.99 -28.10 -3.67
C LEU A 273 -31.48 -29.50 -3.98
N ILE A 274 -30.43 -29.91 -3.28
CA ILE A 274 -30.12 -31.32 -3.05
C ILE A 274 -30.62 -31.63 -1.64
N ILE A 275 -31.51 -32.61 -1.52
CA ILE A 275 -32.09 -33.05 -0.25
C ILE A 275 -31.81 -34.54 -0.03
N GLU A 276 -31.88 -34.97 1.23
CA GLU A 276 -32.02 -36.39 1.55
C GLU A 276 -33.32 -36.92 0.93
N SER A 277 -33.26 -38.10 0.31
CA SER A 277 -34.46 -38.65 -0.32
C SER A 277 -35.51 -39.04 0.72
N PHE A 278 -36.76 -38.67 0.46
CA PHE A 278 -37.92 -39.20 1.18
C PHE A 278 -38.41 -40.55 0.59
N SER A 279 -37.75 -41.08 -0.45
CA SER A 279 -38.04 -42.38 -1.06
C SER A 279 -36.92 -43.37 -0.78
N GLU A 280 -37.25 -44.60 -0.36
CA GLU A 280 -36.26 -45.66 -0.10
C GLU A 280 -35.50 -46.11 -1.37
N GLU A 281 -35.96 -45.72 -2.57
CA GLU A 281 -35.32 -46.11 -3.83
C GLU A 281 -34.07 -45.27 -4.18
N PHE A 282 -33.97 -44.07 -3.62
CA PHE A 282 -32.94 -43.08 -3.95
C PHE A 282 -32.20 -42.64 -2.68
N ASP A 283 -30.93 -42.29 -2.81
CA ASP A 283 -30.14 -41.76 -1.69
C ASP A 283 -30.37 -40.25 -1.54
N PHE A 284 -30.43 -39.54 -2.67
CA PHE A 284 -30.63 -38.09 -2.74
C PHE A 284 -31.68 -37.72 -3.78
N MET A 285 -32.27 -36.54 -3.61
CA MET A 285 -33.15 -35.92 -4.60
C MET A 285 -32.66 -34.52 -4.94
N ILE A 286 -32.61 -34.21 -6.23
CA ILE A 286 -32.44 -32.85 -6.73
C ILE A 286 -33.84 -32.31 -7.03
N VAL A 287 -34.26 -31.27 -6.33
CA VAL A 287 -35.60 -30.70 -6.45
C VAL A 287 -35.51 -29.25 -6.90
N GLU A 288 -36.32 -28.88 -7.89
CA GLU A 288 -36.51 -27.51 -8.33
C GLU A 288 -37.88 -27.01 -7.85
N LEU A 289 -37.90 -25.87 -7.14
CA LEU A 289 -39.09 -25.33 -6.48
C LEU A 289 -39.30 -23.85 -6.84
N ILE A 290 -40.55 -23.42 -6.89
CA ILE A 290 -40.93 -22.02 -7.07
C ILE A 290 -40.82 -21.31 -5.71
N ARG A 291 -40.12 -20.18 -5.64
CA ARG A 291 -39.86 -19.47 -4.36
C ARG A 291 -41.02 -18.62 -3.88
N PHE A 292 -41.80 -18.06 -4.79
CA PHE A 292 -42.80 -17.04 -4.47
C PHE A 292 -44.19 -17.42 -4.99
N GLU A 293 -45.21 -16.95 -4.29
CA GLU A 293 -46.57 -16.84 -4.79
C GLU A 293 -46.76 -15.60 -5.68
N ASP A 294 -47.88 -15.53 -6.40
CA ASP A 294 -48.26 -14.36 -7.20
C ASP A 294 -48.49 -13.10 -6.36
N ASP A 295 -48.85 -13.25 -5.08
CA ASP A 295 -49.03 -12.15 -4.11
C ASP A 295 -47.73 -11.71 -3.43
N GLY A 296 -46.62 -12.40 -3.72
CA GLY A 296 -45.30 -12.11 -3.19
C GLY A 296 -44.95 -12.81 -1.88
N GLU A 297 -45.83 -13.67 -1.32
CA GLU A 297 -45.46 -14.50 -0.18
C GLU A 297 -44.41 -15.56 -0.56
N ASN A 298 -43.52 -15.86 0.38
CA ASN A 298 -42.57 -16.97 0.23
C ASN A 298 -43.32 -18.32 0.31
N ARG A 299 -42.99 -19.24 -0.61
CA ARG A 299 -43.47 -20.62 -0.62
C ARG A 299 -42.64 -21.55 0.27
N LEU A 300 -41.42 -21.15 0.57
CA LEU A 300 -40.40 -21.93 1.24
C LEU A 300 -39.92 -21.17 2.47
N SER A 301 -39.66 -21.90 3.55
CA SER A 301 -39.00 -21.37 4.74
C SER A 301 -37.80 -22.26 5.08
N PHE A 302 -36.72 -21.66 5.60
CA PHE A 302 -35.47 -22.38 5.88
C PHE A 302 -35.07 -22.19 7.35
N SER A 303 -34.84 -23.31 8.03
CA SER A 303 -34.31 -23.33 9.40
C SER A 303 -33.73 -24.70 9.73
N ASN A 304 -32.76 -24.78 10.64
CA ASN A 304 -32.24 -26.04 11.18
C ASN A 304 -31.82 -27.08 10.12
N ASN A 305 -31.15 -26.64 9.03
CA ASN A 305 -30.78 -27.46 7.87
C ASN A 305 -31.97 -28.12 7.13
N LYS A 306 -33.16 -27.55 7.26
CA LYS A 306 -34.37 -28.00 6.59
C LYS A 306 -35.01 -26.91 5.77
N VAL A 307 -35.74 -27.35 4.74
CA VAL A 307 -36.73 -26.55 4.03
C VAL A 307 -38.12 -27.01 4.48
N GLU A 308 -38.98 -26.06 4.83
CA GLU A 308 -40.40 -26.28 5.10
C GLU A 308 -41.22 -25.75 3.92
N LEU A 309 -42.13 -26.57 3.44
CA LEU A 309 -43.09 -26.26 2.38
C LEU A 309 -44.40 -25.73 2.96
N LYS A 310 -45.21 -25.01 2.16
CA LYS A 310 -46.54 -24.51 2.60
C LYS A 310 -47.52 -25.60 3.09
N ASN A 311 -47.33 -26.85 2.68
CA ASN A 311 -48.15 -27.97 3.15
C ASN A 311 -47.71 -28.53 4.51
N GLY A 312 -46.62 -27.99 5.10
CA GLY A 312 -46.04 -28.42 6.37
C GLY A 312 -45.01 -29.54 6.25
N ASP A 313 -44.68 -29.99 5.03
CA ASP A 313 -43.62 -30.99 4.84
C ASP A 313 -42.25 -30.35 5.07
N GLU A 314 -41.37 -31.08 5.76
CA GLU A 314 -39.99 -30.67 6.03
C GLU A 314 -38.99 -31.63 5.37
N TRP A 315 -38.01 -31.09 4.65
CA TRP A 315 -36.96 -31.88 4.00
C TRP A 315 -35.57 -31.45 4.48
N ASN A 316 -34.69 -32.44 4.73
CA ASN A 316 -33.30 -32.18 5.10
C ASN A 316 -32.51 -31.71 3.88
N VAL A 317 -31.95 -30.51 3.96
CA VAL A 317 -31.19 -29.87 2.87
C VAL A 317 -29.72 -30.26 3.00
N ILE A 318 -29.16 -30.76 1.90
CA ILE A 318 -27.72 -31.04 1.75
C ILE A 318 -27.02 -29.86 1.06
N TYR A 319 -27.67 -29.25 0.07
CA TYR A 319 -27.12 -28.13 -0.69
C TYR A 319 -28.23 -27.28 -1.32
N ARG A 320 -28.03 -25.96 -1.35
CA ARG A 320 -29.00 -24.98 -1.88
C ARG A 320 -28.34 -24.04 -2.88
N THR A 321 -28.95 -23.86 -4.05
CA THR A 321 -28.43 -22.96 -5.10
C THR A 321 -29.54 -22.42 -5.99
N SER A 322 -29.24 -21.32 -6.69
CA SER A 322 -30.16 -20.68 -7.63
C SER A 322 -30.34 -21.43 -8.95
N THR A 323 -29.45 -22.35 -9.33
CA THR A 323 -29.45 -22.97 -10.67
C THR A 323 -28.96 -24.42 -10.68
N PHE A 324 -29.40 -25.21 -11.67
CA PHE A 324 -28.84 -26.55 -11.92
C PHE A 324 -27.33 -26.54 -12.19
N ALA A 325 -26.80 -25.48 -12.81
CA ALA A 325 -25.36 -25.32 -13.00
C ALA A 325 -24.60 -25.23 -11.66
N GLY A 326 -25.25 -24.73 -10.60
CA GLY A 326 -24.74 -24.77 -9.22
C GLY A 326 -24.72 -26.18 -8.64
N VAL A 327 -25.76 -26.99 -8.92
CA VAL A 327 -25.84 -28.40 -8.50
C VAL A 327 -24.78 -29.25 -9.20
N GLU A 328 -24.63 -29.12 -10.52
CA GLU A 328 -23.59 -29.81 -11.29
C GLU A 328 -22.19 -29.54 -10.74
N ARG A 329 -21.93 -28.28 -10.34
CA ARG A 329 -20.67 -27.87 -9.72
C ARG A 329 -20.44 -28.58 -8.40
N TYR A 330 -21.45 -28.59 -7.53
CA TYR A 330 -21.38 -29.25 -6.22
C TYR A 330 -21.16 -30.75 -6.34
N ILE A 331 -21.87 -31.43 -7.25
CA ILE A 331 -21.68 -32.87 -7.51
C ILE A 331 -20.26 -33.14 -8.02
N LYS A 332 -19.73 -32.29 -8.91
CA LYS A 332 -18.37 -32.41 -9.44
C LYS A 332 -17.30 -32.20 -8.37
N GLU A 333 -17.54 -31.33 -7.40
CA GLU A 333 -16.64 -31.07 -6.27
C GLU A 333 -16.74 -32.18 -5.21
N ASN A 334 -17.89 -32.86 -5.10
CA ASN A 334 -18.18 -33.91 -4.11
C ASN A 334 -18.37 -35.31 -4.73
N LYS A 335 -17.60 -35.63 -5.79
CA LYS A 335 -17.75 -36.90 -6.54
C LYS A 335 -17.81 -38.14 -5.66
N GLY A 336 -17.00 -38.20 -4.60
CA GLY A 336 -16.97 -39.35 -3.70
C GLY A 336 -18.31 -39.67 -3.02
N ILE A 337 -19.18 -38.68 -2.86
CA ILE A 337 -20.54 -38.86 -2.29
C ILE A 337 -21.51 -39.38 -3.36
N PHE A 338 -21.39 -38.89 -4.60
CA PHE A 338 -22.38 -39.11 -5.65
C PHE A 338 -22.05 -40.24 -6.64
N GLU A 339 -20.82 -40.78 -6.62
CA GLU A 339 -20.36 -41.77 -7.61
C GLU A 339 -21.20 -43.06 -7.62
N THR A 340 -21.67 -43.50 -6.46
CA THR A 340 -22.53 -44.69 -6.33
C THR A 340 -23.95 -44.38 -5.89
N ALA A 341 -24.27 -43.11 -5.66
CA ALA A 341 -25.58 -42.70 -5.15
C ALA A 341 -26.64 -42.75 -6.24
N LYS A 342 -27.83 -43.25 -5.89
CA LYS A 342 -29.02 -43.14 -6.72
C LYS A 342 -29.65 -41.77 -6.48
N VAL A 343 -29.68 -40.95 -7.53
CA VAL A 343 -30.22 -39.59 -7.46
C VAL A 343 -31.47 -39.49 -8.31
N ALA A 344 -32.57 -39.02 -7.72
CA ALA A 344 -33.77 -38.64 -8.46
C ALA A 344 -33.77 -37.13 -8.74
N ILE A 345 -34.40 -36.73 -9.85
CA ILE A 345 -34.55 -35.32 -10.24
C ILE A 345 -36.05 -35.02 -10.32
N LEU A 346 -36.49 -33.99 -9.60
CA LEU A 346 -37.85 -33.46 -9.61
C LEU A 346 -37.80 -32.02 -10.13
N GLU A 347 -38.16 -31.84 -11.39
CA GLU A 347 -38.21 -30.52 -12.04
C GLU A 347 -39.55 -29.83 -11.76
N ILE A 348 -39.57 -28.50 -11.88
CA ILE A 348 -40.82 -27.74 -11.81
C ILE A 348 -41.71 -28.17 -12.99
N ASN A 349 -42.89 -28.70 -12.70
CA ASN A 349 -43.90 -28.98 -13.71
C ASN A 349 -44.74 -27.72 -13.99
N SER A 350 -44.12 -26.70 -14.59
CA SER A 350 -44.77 -25.45 -14.98
C SER A 350 -44.22 -24.92 -16.30
N ASP A 351 -45.11 -24.38 -17.14
CA ASP A 351 -44.76 -23.68 -18.37
C ASP A 351 -44.37 -22.20 -18.12
N GLU A 352 -44.51 -21.72 -16.88
CA GLU A 352 -44.23 -20.33 -16.51
C GLU A 352 -42.74 -20.08 -16.28
N SER A 353 -42.25 -18.96 -16.81
CA SER A 353 -40.89 -18.49 -16.53
C SER A 353 -40.83 -17.86 -15.14
N VAL A 354 -40.57 -18.67 -14.12
CA VAL A 354 -40.58 -18.28 -12.70
C VAL A 354 -39.63 -17.11 -12.38
N ASP A 355 -38.50 -16.99 -13.08
CA ASP A 355 -37.56 -15.87 -12.92
C ASP A 355 -38.06 -14.56 -13.54
N GLU A 356 -39.06 -14.62 -14.43
CA GLU A 356 -39.64 -13.43 -15.07
C GLU A 356 -40.77 -12.78 -14.26
N MET A 357 -41.21 -13.44 -13.17
CA MET A 357 -42.20 -12.92 -12.25
C MET A 357 -41.74 -11.60 -11.62
N ASN A 358 -42.66 -10.65 -11.41
CA ASN A 358 -42.32 -9.33 -10.85
C ASN A 358 -41.69 -9.42 -9.45
N VAL A 359 -42.17 -10.33 -8.60
CA VAL A 359 -41.58 -10.59 -7.28
C VAL A 359 -40.14 -11.12 -7.39
N ALA A 360 -39.88 -12.05 -8.33
CA ALA A 360 -38.53 -12.59 -8.55
C ALA A 360 -37.56 -11.50 -9.06
N LYS A 361 -38.02 -10.62 -9.96
CA LYS A 361 -37.24 -9.46 -10.42
C LYS A 361 -36.95 -8.49 -9.28
N SER A 362 -37.95 -8.18 -8.47
CA SER A 362 -37.82 -7.28 -7.32
C SER A 362 -36.84 -7.83 -6.27
N HIS A 363 -36.90 -9.16 -6.03
CA HIS A 363 -35.98 -9.84 -5.13
C HIS A 363 -34.55 -9.86 -5.68
N SER A 364 -34.39 -10.03 -7.00
CA SER A 364 -33.08 -9.93 -7.67
C SER A 364 -32.50 -8.53 -7.53
N GLU A 365 -33.30 -7.48 -7.71
CA GLU A 365 -32.88 -6.09 -7.48
C GLU A 365 -32.48 -5.84 -6.01
N LEU A 366 -33.19 -6.43 -5.04
CA LEU A 366 -32.81 -6.38 -3.63
C LEU A 366 -31.44 -7.02 -3.39
N CYS A 367 -31.21 -8.22 -3.93
CA CYS A 367 -29.92 -8.92 -3.81
C CYS A 367 -28.78 -8.11 -4.44
N LEU A 368 -29.00 -7.55 -5.63
CA LEU A 368 -28.02 -6.69 -6.31
C LEU A 368 -27.74 -5.42 -5.50
N LYS A 369 -28.77 -4.82 -4.92
CA LYS A 369 -28.61 -3.65 -4.05
C LYS A 369 -27.74 -3.98 -2.83
N LEU A 370 -27.97 -5.10 -2.16
CA LEU A 370 -27.16 -5.53 -1.01
C LEU A 370 -25.69 -5.79 -1.40
N ILE A 371 -25.45 -6.41 -2.56
CA ILE A 371 -24.11 -6.59 -3.10
C ILE A 371 -23.43 -5.23 -3.32
N ASN A 372 -24.12 -4.29 -3.96
CA ASN A 372 -23.57 -2.98 -4.31
C ASN A 372 -23.40 -2.04 -3.10
N GLU A 373 -24.19 -2.22 -2.05
CA GLU A 373 -24.09 -1.44 -0.80
C GLU A 373 -23.03 -1.98 0.16
N ASN A 374 -22.46 -3.17 -0.11
CA ASN A 374 -21.43 -3.75 0.72
C ASN A 374 -20.10 -2.98 0.60
N THR A 375 -19.69 -2.34 1.70
CA THR A 375 -18.44 -1.58 1.80
C THR A 375 -17.19 -2.46 1.79
N ALA A 376 -17.33 -3.75 2.08
CA ALA A 376 -16.25 -4.73 2.13
C ALA A 376 -16.60 -5.97 1.28
N PRO A 377 -16.62 -5.83 -0.07
CA PRO A 377 -17.13 -6.86 -0.97
C PRO A 377 -16.35 -8.17 -0.90
N PHE A 378 -15.07 -8.13 -0.52
CA PHE A 378 -14.20 -9.30 -0.37
C PHE A 378 -14.05 -9.79 1.07
N GLU A 379 -14.82 -9.28 2.03
CA GLU A 379 -14.93 -9.91 3.36
C GLU A 379 -16.00 -11.00 3.32
N CYS A 380 -15.71 -12.14 3.95
CA CYS A 380 -16.68 -13.21 4.09
C CYS A 380 -17.84 -12.77 4.98
N ILE A 381 -19.07 -12.80 4.47
CA ILE A 381 -20.26 -12.40 5.23
C ILE A 381 -20.59 -13.34 6.41
N ILE A 382 -19.87 -14.44 6.57
CA ILE A 382 -20.07 -15.44 7.63
C ILE A 382 -19.01 -15.31 8.73
N CYS A 383 -17.72 -15.35 8.40
CA CYS A 383 -16.64 -15.30 9.39
C CYS A 383 -16.00 -13.92 9.56
N GLY A 384 -16.15 -13.02 8.57
CA GLY A 384 -15.55 -11.69 8.56
C GLY A 384 -14.12 -11.63 8.00
N ASP A 385 -13.49 -12.76 7.70
CA ASP A 385 -12.12 -12.77 7.13
C ASP A 385 -12.13 -12.41 5.63
N ASP A 386 -11.01 -11.88 5.15
CA ASP A 386 -10.79 -11.53 3.75
C ASP A 386 -10.88 -12.76 2.82
N ILE A 387 -11.31 -12.55 1.57
CA ILE A 387 -11.41 -13.55 0.51
C ILE A 387 -10.51 -13.15 -0.64
N SER A 388 -9.56 -14.02 -0.97
CA SER A 388 -8.76 -13.95 -2.19
C SER A 388 -8.54 -15.31 -2.84
N ASP A 389 -9.50 -16.21 -2.62
CA ASP A 389 -9.59 -17.50 -3.28
C ASP A 389 -10.46 -17.41 -4.54
N ASP A 390 -9.93 -17.89 -5.67
CA ASP A 390 -10.73 -18.09 -6.88
C ASP A 390 -11.88 -19.06 -6.59
N ARG A 391 -13.00 -18.90 -7.28
CA ARG A 391 -14.20 -19.75 -7.14
C ARG A 391 -14.87 -19.70 -5.76
N SER A 392 -14.59 -18.68 -4.96
CA SER A 392 -15.36 -18.41 -3.75
C SER A 392 -16.83 -18.10 -4.10
N PRO A 393 -17.81 -18.69 -3.40
CA PRO A 393 -19.22 -18.50 -3.68
C PRO A 393 -19.74 -17.12 -3.26
N ILE A 394 -20.66 -16.59 -4.07
CA ILE A 394 -21.60 -15.55 -3.64
C ILE A 394 -22.83 -16.26 -3.11
N ILE A 395 -23.23 -15.94 -1.88
CA ILE A 395 -24.37 -16.56 -1.21
C ILE A 395 -25.43 -15.54 -0.83
N GLU A 396 -26.66 -16.01 -0.74
CA GLU A 396 -27.80 -15.34 -0.12
C GLU A 396 -28.15 -16.04 1.19
N ILE A 397 -28.21 -15.26 2.27
CA ILE A 397 -28.73 -15.67 3.58
C ILE A 397 -30.20 -15.29 3.61
N ASP A 398 -31.05 -16.32 3.59
CA ASP A 398 -32.51 -16.21 3.57
C ASP A 398 -33.05 -17.34 4.45
N GLU A 399 -32.92 -17.13 5.77
CA GLU A 399 -33.24 -18.09 6.83
C GLU A 399 -34.05 -17.41 7.94
N ILE A 400 -34.92 -18.19 8.59
CA ILE A 400 -35.78 -17.67 9.66
C ILE A 400 -34.91 -17.18 10.84
N GLY A 401 -35.16 -15.95 11.26
CA GLY A 401 -34.49 -15.35 12.42
C GLY A 401 -33.12 -14.74 12.12
N LEU A 402 -32.65 -14.81 10.86
CA LEU A 402 -31.44 -14.14 10.41
C LEU A 402 -31.79 -12.94 9.51
N PRO A 403 -30.98 -11.87 9.54
CA PRO A 403 -31.16 -10.76 8.60
C PRO A 403 -30.87 -11.24 7.17
N HIS A 404 -31.69 -10.81 6.23
CA HIS A 404 -31.44 -11.06 4.82
C HIS A 404 -30.15 -10.37 4.39
N ASN A 405 -29.21 -11.14 3.83
CA ASN A 405 -27.89 -10.63 3.45
C ASN A 405 -27.36 -11.36 2.21
N VAL A 406 -26.52 -10.69 1.42
CA VAL A 406 -25.94 -11.25 0.19
C VAL A 406 -24.49 -10.80 0.07
N GLY A 407 -23.59 -11.73 -0.24
CA GLY A 407 -22.16 -11.43 -0.40
C GLY A 407 -21.30 -12.66 -0.55
N LEU A 408 -19.98 -12.45 -0.54
CA LEU A 408 -19.02 -13.54 -0.68
C LEU A 408 -18.89 -14.35 0.61
N ALA A 409 -18.59 -15.63 0.47
CA ALA A 409 -18.26 -16.50 1.59
C ALA A 409 -17.10 -17.43 1.26
N HIS A 410 -16.28 -17.78 2.25
CA HIS A 410 -15.34 -18.89 2.09
C HIS A 410 -16.11 -20.19 1.89
N ARG A 411 -15.55 -21.09 1.07
CA ARG A 411 -16.11 -22.43 0.84
C ARG A 411 -16.27 -23.23 2.14
N GLY A 412 -15.34 -23.05 3.08
CA GLY A 412 -15.38 -23.72 4.39
C GLY A 412 -16.41 -23.14 5.37
N CYS A 413 -16.95 -21.95 5.10
CA CYS A 413 -17.95 -21.29 5.95
C CYS A 413 -19.39 -21.56 5.51
N LEU A 414 -19.59 -22.40 4.49
CA LEU A 414 -20.91 -22.68 3.95
C LEU A 414 -21.73 -23.57 4.88
N SER A 415 -22.98 -23.16 5.11
CA SER A 415 -24.07 -23.98 5.64
C SER A 415 -24.88 -24.57 4.49
N PRO A 416 -25.53 -25.74 4.65
CA PRO A 416 -26.46 -26.29 3.66
C PRO A 416 -27.59 -25.31 3.25
N LEU A 417 -27.96 -24.39 4.14
CA LEU A 417 -29.03 -23.40 3.91
C LEU A 417 -28.57 -22.11 3.21
N HIS A 418 -27.26 -21.90 3.08
CA HIS A 418 -26.74 -20.75 2.33
C HIS A 418 -27.01 -20.96 0.84
N ARG A 419 -27.79 -20.06 0.24
CA ARG A 419 -28.18 -20.17 -1.16
C ARG A 419 -27.07 -19.68 -2.07
N ILE A 420 -26.44 -20.58 -2.80
CA ILE A 420 -25.35 -20.20 -3.72
C ILE A 420 -25.92 -19.56 -4.98
N LEU A 421 -25.59 -18.28 -5.18
CA LEU A 421 -26.01 -17.47 -6.34
C LEU A 421 -25.03 -17.58 -7.51
N GLY A 422 -23.75 -17.75 -7.20
CA GLY A 422 -22.67 -17.71 -8.18
C GLY A 422 -21.31 -17.97 -7.52
N VAL A 423 -20.24 -17.82 -8.30
CA VAL A 423 -18.86 -17.99 -7.83
C VAL A 423 -17.95 -16.96 -8.50
N ILE A 424 -16.89 -16.56 -7.81
CA ILE A 424 -15.82 -15.72 -8.36
C ILE A 424 -15.11 -16.46 -9.50
N ASP A 425 -14.67 -15.70 -10.49
CA ASP A 425 -13.79 -16.13 -11.56
C ASP A 425 -12.70 -15.06 -11.74
N SER A 426 -11.56 -15.23 -11.04
CA SER A 426 -10.49 -14.24 -10.96
C SER A 426 -9.14 -14.82 -11.40
N GLU A 427 -8.49 -14.19 -12.40
CA GLU A 427 -7.13 -14.57 -12.81
C GLU A 427 -6.08 -14.15 -11.78
N LEU A 428 -6.29 -13.03 -11.08
CA LEU A 428 -5.46 -12.59 -9.96
C LEU A 428 -5.35 -13.67 -8.89
N PHE A 429 -6.48 -14.17 -8.39
CA PHE A 429 -6.50 -15.18 -7.31
C PHE A 429 -5.91 -16.51 -7.78
N ARG A 430 -6.13 -16.89 -9.05
CA ARG A 430 -5.49 -18.08 -9.64
C ARG A 430 -3.98 -17.94 -9.75
N SER A 431 -3.50 -16.75 -10.10
CA SER A 431 -2.06 -16.49 -10.30
C SER A 431 -1.31 -16.36 -8.96
N ASN A 432 -2.02 -16.05 -7.87
CA ASN A 432 -1.47 -15.82 -6.54
C ASN A 432 -2.07 -16.77 -5.49
N LYS A 433 -2.14 -18.07 -5.81
CA LYS A 433 -2.83 -19.10 -5.00
C LYS A 433 -2.35 -19.22 -3.53
N ASN A 434 -1.15 -18.76 -3.21
CA ASN A 434 -0.58 -18.83 -1.86
C ASN A 434 -0.81 -17.54 -1.05
N LEU A 435 -1.46 -16.51 -1.64
CA LEU A 435 -1.96 -15.34 -0.92
C LEU A 435 -3.40 -15.60 -0.45
N VAL A 436 -3.59 -16.67 0.31
CA VAL A 436 -4.91 -17.13 0.79
C VAL A 436 -5.48 -16.15 1.83
N ASN A 437 -6.65 -15.58 1.55
CA ASN A 437 -7.32 -14.58 2.39
C ASN A 437 -6.47 -13.32 2.64
N PHE A 438 -5.65 -12.96 1.66
CA PHE A 438 -4.86 -11.74 1.66
C PHE A 438 -5.67 -10.51 1.21
N ASN A 439 -5.54 -9.40 1.95
CA ASN A 439 -6.12 -8.10 1.60
C ASN A 439 -5.14 -7.20 0.83
N TYR A 440 -5.29 -7.18 -0.50
CA TYR A 440 -4.42 -6.42 -1.42
C TYR A 440 -4.52 -4.90 -1.21
N ASP A 441 -5.73 -4.38 -1.02
CA ASP A 441 -5.99 -2.94 -0.86
C ASP A 441 -5.35 -2.42 0.44
N LYS A 442 -5.57 -3.15 1.54
CA LYS A 442 -5.01 -2.85 2.84
C LYS A 442 -3.48 -2.89 2.79
N TRP A 443 -2.90 -3.94 2.20
CA TRP A 443 -1.45 -4.02 2.04
C TRP A 443 -0.87 -2.82 1.27
N TYR A 444 -1.50 -2.44 0.15
CA TYR A 444 -1.07 -1.30 -0.65
C TYR A 444 -1.08 -0.01 0.18
N LEU A 445 -2.20 0.30 0.84
CA LEU A 445 -2.36 1.50 1.66
C LEU A 445 -1.35 1.56 2.82
N LEU A 446 -1.10 0.42 3.48
CA LEU A 446 -0.13 0.34 4.57
C LEU A 446 1.31 0.53 4.08
N SER A 447 1.64 0.04 2.88
CA SER A 447 2.98 0.06 2.31
C SER A 447 3.45 1.45 1.87
N VAL A 448 2.54 2.37 1.49
CA VAL A 448 2.96 3.69 0.96
C VAL A 448 3.79 4.51 1.95
N LYS A 449 3.53 4.36 3.26
CA LYS A 449 4.31 5.00 4.33
C LYS A 449 4.87 4.00 5.35
N GLY A 450 4.87 2.72 4.98
CA GLY A 450 5.38 1.63 5.81
C GLY A 450 6.74 1.14 5.35
N GLN A 451 7.24 0.09 6.02
CA GLN A 451 8.46 -0.61 5.65
C GLN A 451 9.70 0.30 5.56
N GLY A 452 9.76 1.33 6.40
CA GLY A 452 10.82 2.34 6.38
C GLY A 452 12.22 1.75 6.44
N LEU A 453 12.44 0.74 7.29
CA LEU A 453 13.72 0.07 7.42
C LEU A 453 14.13 -0.69 6.14
N PHE A 454 13.17 -1.37 5.50
CA PHE A 454 13.46 -2.25 4.36
C PHE A 454 13.87 -1.48 3.10
N SER A 455 13.48 -0.21 2.98
CA SER A 455 13.92 0.67 1.89
C SER A 455 15.46 0.75 1.78
N SER A 456 16.14 0.86 2.91
CA SER A 456 17.60 0.95 3.00
C SER A 456 18.27 -0.41 2.81
N LEU A 457 17.62 -1.48 3.27
CA LEU A 457 18.12 -2.85 3.14
C LEU A 457 18.00 -3.39 1.71
N ALA A 458 16.99 -2.96 0.95
CA ALA A 458 16.74 -3.41 -0.42
C ALA A 458 17.91 -3.13 -1.40
N MET A 459 18.75 -2.13 -1.10
CA MET A 459 19.91 -1.79 -1.93
C MET A 459 21.16 -2.63 -1.62
N LEU A 460 21.14 -3.40 -0.53
CA LEU A 460 22.29 -4.19 -0.12
C LEU A 460 22.28 -5.58 -0.79
N PRO A 461 23.44 -6.22 -0.99
CA PRO A 461 23.50 -7.59 -1.49
C PRO A 461 22.69 -8.54 -0.62
N LYS A 462 21.98 -9.49 -1.26
CA LYS A 462 21.31 -10.60 -0.58
C LYS A 462 22.34 -11.41 0.19
N SER A 463 22.21 -11.41 1.51
CA SER A 463 23.05 -12.12 2.47
C SER A 463 22.30 -12.18 3.79
N LEU A 464 22.71 -13.08 4.67
CA LEU A 464 22.17 -13.19 6.01
C LEU A 464 22.60 -11.98 6.86
N LYS A 465 21.65 -11.29 7.50
CA LYS A 465 21.94 -10.10 8.33
C LYS A 465 21.09 -10.07 9.60
N PRO A 466 21.64 -9.58 10.73
CA PRO A 466 20.83 -9.24 11.88
C PRO A 466 20.01 -7.97 11.61
N LEU A 467 18.74 -8.00 11.99
CA LEU A 467 17.86 -6.83 12.11
C LEU A 467 17.70 -6.55 13.60
N PHE A 468 18.30 -5.46 14.07
CA PHE A 468 18.19 -5.07 15.47
C PHE A 468 16.87 -4.35 15.74
N TRP A 469 15.96 -5.07 16.38
CA TRP A 469 14.66 -4.58 16.82
C TRP A 469 14.77 -3.98 18.22
N LYS A 470 14.21 -2.77 18.37
CA LYS A 470 14.26 -2.01 19.64
C LYS A 470 12.93 -2.11 20.39
N PRO A 471 12.78 -2.94 21.44
CA PRO A 471 11.48 -3.23 22.08
C PRO A 471 10.80 -2.02 22.74
N ASP A 472 11.57 -1.08 23.29
CA ASP A 472 11.05 0.00 24.15
C ASP A 472 10.52 1.23 23.39
N TYR A 473 9.87 1.02 22.24
CA TYR A 473 9.29 2.12 21.48
C TYR A 473 7.98 2.60 22.13
N ASN A 474 7.93 3.87 22.53
CA ASN A 474 6.77 4.46 23.19
C ASN A 474 6.02 5.43 22.28
N SER A 475 5.01 4.93 21.56
CA SER A 475 4.10 5.75 20.74
C SER A 475 3.02 6.50 21.55
N LEU A 476 2.84 6.17 22.84
CA LEU A 476 1.86 6.81 23.71
C LEU A 476 2.31 8.19 24.20
N SER A 477 3.62 8.48 24.17
CA SER A 477 4.15 9.78 24.59
C SER A 477 3.62 10.90 23.70
N LYS A 478 2.74 11.73 24.26
CA LYS A 478 2.26 12.99 23.64
C LYS A 478 3.07 14.20 24.11
N GLY A 479 4.36 14.01 24.33
CA GLY A 479 5.29 15.06 24.75
C GLY A 479 5.16 16.34 23.90
N LYS A 480 5.26 17.51 24.54
CA LYS A 480 5.21 18.81 23.86
C LYS A 480 6.57 19.26 23.33
N TYR A 481 7.62 18.52 23.66
CA TYR A 481 8.99 18.84 23.28
C TYR A 481 9.59 17.72 22.44
N CYS A 482 10.66 18.06 21.72
CA CYS A 482 11.55 17.14 21.03
C CYS A 482 12.98 17.66 21.21
N ILE A 483 13.97 16.83 20.88
CA ILE A 483 15.38 17.18 21.05
C ILE A 483 15.93 17.59 19.68
N LYS A 484 16.49 18.80 19.63
CA LYS A 484 17.15 19.35 18.46
C LYS A 484 18.66 19.28 18.67
N ILE A 485 19.37 18.70 17.72
CA ILE A 485 20.84 18.65 17.67
C ILE A 485 21.29 19.75 16.70
N ASN A 486 22.06 20.72 17.20
CA ASN A 486 22.66 21.79 16.43
C ASN A 486 23.98 21.31 15.81
N LEU A 487 24.17 21.56 14.51
CA LEU A 487 25.34 21.15 13.76
C LEU A 487 26.30 22.31 13.52
N ASP A 488 27.53 22.00 13.15
CA ASP A 488 28.60 22.96 13.01
C ASP A 488 28.42 23.96 11.86
N ASP A 489 27.83 23.49 10.76
CA ASP A 489 27.38 24.29 9.62
C ASP A 489 26.18 25.20 9.95
N GLY A 490 25.60 25.06 11.14
CA GLY A 490 24.46 25.84 11.61
C GLY A 490 23.09 25.29 11.20
N SER A 491 23.06 24.11 10.55
CA SER A 491 21.85 23.31 10.40
C SER A 491 21.49 22.62 11.71
N SER A 492 20.36 21.90 11.70
CA SER A 492 19.99 21.06 12.84
C SER A 492 19.36 19.75 12.40
N ARG A 493 19.46 18.76 13.28
CA ARG A 493 18.74 17.49 13.21
C ARG A 493 17.86 17.34 14.43
N TYR A 494 16.90 16.43 14.35
CA TYR A 494 16.04 16.10 15.46
C TYR A 494 16.25 14.65 15.81
N VAL A 495 16.26 14.34 17.10
CA VAL A 495 16.36 12.96 17.55
C VAL A 495 15.12 12.20 17.09
N GLN A 496 15.38 11.12 16.37
CA GLN A 496 14.36 10.23 15.86
C GLN A 496 14.41 8.91 16.58
N ASP A 497 13.25 8.29 16.72
CA ASP A 497 13.11 6.90 17.09
C ASP A 497 12.28 6.23 16.00
N ARG A 498 12.81 5.18 15.39
CA ARG A 498 12.17 4.47 14.27
C ARG A 498 11.71 5.43 13.15
N GLY A 499 12.59 6.32 12.73
CA GLY A 499 12.34 7.29 11.65
C GLY A 499 11.34 8.40 11.99
N ARG A 500 10.82 8.46 13.22
CA ARG A 500 9.88 9.48 13.68
C ARG A 500 10.48 10.38 14.75
N ILE A 501 10.07 11.65 14.76
CA ILE A 501 10.53 12.60 15.78
C ILE A 501 10.11 12.14 17.17
N GLN A 502 11.08 11.96 18.06
CA GLN A 502 10.81 11.53 19.42
C GLN A 502 10.17 12.66 20.23
N ARG A 503 8.99 12.39 20.79
CA ARG A 503 8.23 13.35 21.61
C ARG A 503 8.48 13.13 23.10
N GLU A 504 8.78 14.22 23.77
CA GLU A 504 9.28 14.23 25.16
C GLU A 504 8.51 15.20 26.06
N THR A 505 8.49 14.88 27.36
CA THR A 505 8.19 15.88 28.39
C THR A 505 9.34 16.88 28.49
N ILE A 506 9.10 18.06 29.06
CA ILE A 506 10.18 19.05 29.23
C ILE A 506 11.33 18.53 30.11
N SER A 507 11.04 17.71 31.13
CA SER A 507 12.08 17.12 31.99
C SER A 507 12.92 16.15 31.19
N SER A 508 12.29 15.14 30.56
CA SER A 508 12.98 14.13 29.75
C SER A 508 13.79 14.77 28.61
N ALA A 509 13.23 15.77 27.92
CA ALA A 509 13.93 16.48 26.86
C ALA A 509 15.19 17.19 27.37
N LYS A 510 15.15 17.80 28.56
CA LYS A 510 16.33 18.44 29.19
C LYS A 510 17.37 17.41 29.58
N ASP A 511 16.95 16.33 30.25
CA ASP A 511 17.85 15.27 30.72
C ASP A 511 18.57 14.59 29.54
N LYS A 512 17.83 14.24 28.47
CA LYS A 512 18.40 13.67 27.24
C LYS A 512 19.29 14.66 26.49
N SER A 513 18.92 15.94 26.43
CA SER A 513 19.77 16.97 25.79
C SER A 513 21.11 17.11 26.54
N GLN A 514 21.08 17.11 27.88
CA GLN A 514 22.28 17.11 28.70
C GLN A 514 23.15 15.86 28.43
N TRP A 515 22.53 14.68 28.39
CA TRP A 515 23.23 13.43 28.06
C TRP A 515 23.94 13.50 26.69
N PHE A 516 23.27 14.00 25.65
CA PHE A 516 23.89 14.22 24.34
C PHE A 516 25.07 15.19 24.43
N ASN A 517 24.91 16.31 25.12
CA ASN A 517 25.97 17.32 25.28
C ASN A 517 27.21 16.78 25.99
N GLU A 518 27.03 15.96 27.03
CA GLU A 518 28.12 15.28 27.73
C GLU A 518 28.87 14.32 26.80
N ARG A 519 28.14 13.56 25.97
CA ARG A 519 28.73 12.64 24.98
C ARG A 519 29.43 13.36 23.83
N PHE A 520 28.85 14.44 23.31
CA PHE A 520 29.48 15.26 22.27
C PHE A 520 30.79 15.86 22.76
N LYS A 521 30.81 16.34 24.01
CA LYS A 521 32.03 16.86 24.63
C LYS A 521 33.10 15.77 24.79
N ALA A 522 32.75 14.62 25.37
CA ALA A 522 33.69 13.51 25.57
C ALA A 522 34.32 13.03 24.25
N ALA A 523 33.49 12.81 23.22
CA ALA A 523 33.96 12.38 21.90
C ALA A 523 34.82 13.45 21.20
N SER A 524 34.54 14.73 21.43
CA SER A 524 35.37 15.85 20.95
C SER A 524 36.73 15.90 21.66
N ASP A 525 36.75 15.68 22.98
CA ASP A 525 38.00 15.62 23.78
C ASP A 525 38.90 14.44 23.34
N GLU A 526 38.30 13.35 22.83
CA GLU A 526 38.98 12.20 22.23
C GLU A 526 39.37 12.39 20.74
N ASN A 527 39.16 13.58 20.16
CA ASN A 527 39.37 13.88 18.74
C ASN A 527 38.57 12.99 17.76
N ASN A 528 37.41 12.48 18.19
CA ASN A 528 36.52 11.66 17.37
C ASN A 528 35.05 12.10 17.55
N PRO A 529 34.71 13.36 17.22
CA PRO A 529 33.41 13.93 17.58
C PRO A 529 32.24 13.20 16.93
N HIS A 530 31.08 13.24 17.58
CA HIS A 530 29.83 12.82 16.96
C HIS A 530 29.44 13.77 15.82
N CYS A 531 28.89 13.20 14.76
CA CYS A 531 28.58 13.92 13.54
C CYS A 531 27.44 13.27 12.76
N TYR A 532 26.92 14.02 11.79
CA TYR A 532 26.05 13.52 10.74
C TYR A 532 26.76 13.62 9.40
N THR A 533 26.53 12.67 8.50
CA THR A 533 26.88 12.85 7.09
C THR A 533 25.82 13.75 6.41
N SER A 534 26.24 14.66 5.52
CA SER A 534 25.36 15.73 5.01
C SER A 534 24.19 15.24 4.14
N ASP A 535 24.36 14.11 3.46
CA ASP A 535 23.45 13.63 2.42
C ASP A 535 22.70 12.37 2.87
N SER A 536 23.39 11.33 3.31
CA SER A 536 22.78 10.12 3.87
C SER A 536 22.26 10.30 5.30
N GLY A 537 22.63 11.39 5.99
CA GLY A 537 22.10 11.69 7.31
C GLY A 537 22.48 10.68 8.39
N ILE A 538 23.58 9.96 8.19
CA ILE A 538 24.02 8.90 9.12
C ILE A 538 24.60 9.57 10.37
N PHE A 539 24.03 9.27 11.54
CA PHE A 539 24.58 9.69 12.83
C PHE A 539 25.66 8.72 13.30
N THR A 540 26.89 9.21 13.49
CA THR A 540 28.02 8.36 13.91
C THR A 540 29.17 9.22 14.47
N THR A 541 30.36 8.63 14.68
CA THR A 541 31.58 9.36 15.03
C THR A 541 32.37 9.75 13.78
N TYR A 542 33.18 10.80 13.86
CA TYR A 542 33.93 11.34 12.72
C TYR A 542 34.76 10.28 11.97
N SER A 543 35.48 9.43 12.71
CA SER A 543 36.29 8.36 12.14
C SER A 543 35.48 7.33 11.35
N HIS A 544 34.28 6.98 11.82
CA HIS A 544 33.40 6.05 11.12
C HIS A 544 32.68 6.73 9.95
N ALA A 545 32.29 8.00 10.09
CA ALA A 545 31.74 8.78 8.99
C ALA A 545 32.69 8.85 7.78
N LEU A 546 34.01 8.93 8.00
CA LEU A 546 35.00 8.87 6.92
C LEU A 546 34.98 7.54 6.15
N GLN A 547 34.53 6.45 6.76
CA GLN A 547 34.46 5.12 6.14
C GLN A 547 33.16 4.92 5.35
N CYS A 548 32.07 5.58 5.76
CA CYS A 548 30.74 5.35 5.17
C CYS A 548 30.17 6.53 4.38
N LYS A 549 30.75 7.74 4.46
CA LYS A 549 30.31 8.89 3.67
C LYS A 549 30.52 8.65 2.17
N LYS A 550 29.69 9.27 1.35
CA LYS A 550 29.93 9.32 -0.10
C LYS A 550 31.10 10.27 -0.41
N ASP A 551 31.72 10.10 -1.58
CA ASP A 551 32.89 10.89 -2.00
C ASP A 551 32.66 12.40 -1.87
N ASN A 552 31.49 12.87 -2.31
CA ASN A 552 31.10 14.29 -2.32
C ASN A 552 30.33 14.74 -1.06
N GLU A 553 30.23 13.89 -0.06
CA GLU A 553 29.47 14.17 1.15
C GLU A 553 30.35 14.80 2.23
N SER A 554 29.78 15.80 2.91
CA SER A 554 30.45 16.51 4.02
C SER A 554 30.09 15.86 5.35
N ILE A 555 30.99 15.99 6.33
CA ILE A 555 30.75 15.57 7.71
C ILE A 555 30.36 16.81 8.52
N LEU A 556 29.22 16.77 9.18
CA LEU A 556 28.65 17.86 9.97
C LEU A 556 28.75 17.53 11.46
N ILE A 557 29.57 18.25 12.20
CA ILE A 557 29.87 17.95 13.61
C ILE A 557 28.69 18.38 14.51
N CYS A 558 28.31 17.53 15.46
CA CYS A 558 27.33 17.85 16.49
C CYS A 558 27.91 18.82 17.51
N LYS A 559 27.33 20.02 17.64
CA LYS A 559 27.77 21.04 18.59
C LYS A 559 27.11 20.88 19.95
N ASP A 560 25.79 20.86 19.95
CA ASP A 560 24.98 20.78 21.16
C ASP A 560 23.59 20.22 20.84
N ALA A 561 22.89 19.79 21.88
CA ALA A 561 21.51 19.38 21.86
C ALA A 561 20.68 20.26 22.81
N GLU A 562 19.49 20.65 22.38
CA GLU A 562 18.56 21.48 23.14
C GLU A 562 17.11 20.96 23.05
N PRO A 563 16.30 21.14 24.12
CA PRO A 563 14.88 20.84 24.08
C PRO A 563 14.12 21.96 23.36
N VAL A 564 13.32 21.60 22.35
CA VAL A 564 12.49 22.56 21.60
C VAL A 564 11.05 22.08 21.52
N LEU A 565 10.12 23.00 21.32
CA LEU A 565 8.70 22.66 21.15
C LEU A 565 8.51 21.81 19.89
N PHE A 566 7.81 20.69 20.05
CA PHE A 566 7.37 19.85 18.94
C PHE A 566 6.26 20.58 18.18
N THR A 567 6.31 20.53 16.85
CA THR A 567 5.26 21.05 15.97
C THR A 567 4.95 20.05 14.87
N ARG A 568 3.73 20.11 14.31
CA ARG A 568 3.36 19.30 13.15
C ARG A 568 4.27 19.54 11.93
N ALA A 569 4.77 20.77 11.77
CA ALA A 569 5.73 21.09 10.72
C ALA A 569 7.05 20.34 10.93
N ILE A 570 7.58 20.31 12.17
CA ILE A 570 8.78 19.52 12.48
C ILE A 570 8.55 18.04 12.14
N ASP A 571 7.42 17.47 12.56
CA ASP A 571 7.12 16.06 12.30
C ASP A 571 7.04 15.74 10.80
N LYS A 572 6.24 16.49 10.03
CA LYS A 572 6.07 16.24 8.57
C LYS A 572 7.36 16.40 7.76
N SER A 573 8.25 17.28 8.19
CA SER A 573 9.46 17.58 7.45
C SER A 573 10.65 16.69 7.82
N HIS A 574 10.68 16.19 9.05
CA HIS A 574 11.81 15.42 9.55
C HIS A 574 11.50 13.94 9.76
N SER A 575 10.25 13.54 9.99
CA SER A 575 9.90 12.12 10.04
C SER A 575 9.95 11.51 8.63
N VAL A 576 10.60 10.35 8.51
CA VAL A 576 10.92 9.72 7.22
C VAL A 576 9.83 8.74 6.79
N PHE A 577 9.25 8.00 7.73
CA PHE A 577 8.20 7.00 7.50
C PHE A 577 7.25 6.94 8.71
N GLU A 578 6.03 6.43 8.50
CA GLU A 578 5.05 6.26 9.58
C GLU A 578 5.26 4.95 10.33
N ARG A 579 5.70 3.90 9.63
CA ARG A 579 6.00 2.57 10.19
C ARG A 579 7.40 2.12 9.76
N CYS A 580 8.18 1.63 10.71
CA CYS A 580 9.55 1.21 10.50
C CYS A 580 9.63 -0.21 9.95
N TYR A 581 8.84 -1.13 10.52
CA TYR A 581 8.83 -2.53 10.15
C TYR A 581 7.57 -2.87 9.35
N ALA A 582 6.39 -2.50 9.84
CA ALA A 582 5.13 -2.89 9.21
C ALA A 582 4.85 -2.13 7.87
N PRO A 583 4.06 -2.71 6.93
CA PRO A 583 3.43 -4.03 7.02
C PRO A 583 4.37 -5.21 6.75
N LEU A 584 4.06 -6.36 7.35
CA LEU A 584 4.72 -7.65 7.10
C LEU A 584 3.66 -8.75 7.01
N MET A 585 3.85 -9.73 6.13
CA MET A 585 2.94 -10.87 5.99
C MET A 585 3.43 -12.04 6.85
N ILE A 586 2.50 -12.74 7.50
CA ILE A 586 2.77 -13.95 8.29
C ILE A 586 1.86 -15.10 7.85
N PHE A 587 2.27 -16.32 8.18
CA PHE A 587 1.51 -17.54 7.90
C PHE A 587 0.81 -18.03 9.17
N LEU A 588 -0.48 -18.35 9.04
CA LEU A 588 -1.31 -18.90 10.10
C LEU A 588 -1.79 -20.30 9.70
N ASP A 589 -1.84 -21.21 10.66
CA ASP A 589 -2.36 -22.56 10.46
C ASP A 589 -3.85 -22.49 10.15
N LYS A 590 -4.28 -23.20 9.10
CA LYS A 590 -5.65 -23.11 8.60
C LYS A 590 -6.69 -23.68 9.58
N GLU A 591 -6.32 -24.64 10.44
CA GLU A 591 -7.27 -25.29 11.34
C GLU A 591 -7.49 -24.50 12.63
N ASN A 592 -6.41 -23.96 13.21
CA ASN A 592 -6.48 -23.30 14.52
C ASN A 592 -6.26 -21.78 14.48
N GLY A 593 -5.86 -21.22 13.33
CA GLY A 593 -5.66 -19.77 13.14
C GLY A 593 -4.43 -19.20 13.86
N LEU A 594 -3.55 -20.05 14.43
CA LEU A 594 -2.35 -19.62 15.14
C LEU A 594 -1.16 -19.48 14.19
N PRO A 595 -0.16 -18.66 14.53
CA PRO A 595 1.09 -18.57 13.78
C PRO A 595 1.78 -19.92 13.53
N ILE A 596 2.23 -20.15 12.29
CA ILE A 596 3.02 -21.34 11.95
C ILE A 596 4.47 -21.13 12.36
N LEU A 597 5.01 -22.10 13.10
CA LEU A 597 6.42 -22.20 13.46
C LEU A 597 7.07 -23.35 12.69
N THR A 598 8.25 -23.09 12.13
CA THR A 598 9.06 -24.06 11.39
C THR A 598 10.43 -24.14 12.03
N ASN A 599 10.80 -25.28 12.61
CA ASN A 599 12.08 -25.45 13.35
C ASN A 599 12.32 -24.33 14.38
N ASP A 600 11.32 -24.06 15.21
CA ASP A 600 11.34 -22.98 16.23
C ASP A 600 11.58 -21.58 15.64
N ALA A 601 11.29 -21.38 14.35
CA ALA A 601 11.34 -20.10 13.69
C ALA A 601 9.96 -19.69 13.14
N MET A 602 9.61 -18.41 13.32
CA MET A 602 8.46 -17.78 12.67
C MET A 602 8.94 -16.97 11.47
N ILE A 603 8.28 -17.17 10.32
CA ILE A 603 8.69 -16.57 9.05
C ILE A 603 7.75 -15.43 8.66
N PHE A 604 8.34 -14.29 8.35
CA PHE A 604 7.65 -13.06 7.94
C PHE A 604 8.11 -12.73 6.51
N LEU A 605 7.21 -12.22 5.66
CA LEU A 605 7.57 -11.72 4.33
C LEU A 605 7.35 -10.22 4.21
N SER A 606 8.34 -9.51 3.68
CA SER A 606 8.23 -8.07 3.35
C SER A 606 7.63 -7.81 1.98
N ASN A 607 7.58 -8.83 1.10
CA ASN A 607 6.95 -8.72 -0.21
C ASN A 607 6.07 -9.96 -0.51
N PRO A 608 4.75 -9.86 -0.32
CA PRO A 608 3.81 -10.95 -0.54
C PRO A 608 3.83 -11.54 -1.95
N ILE A 609 4.10 -10.76 -3.00
CA ILE A 609 4.17 -11.26 -4.40
C ILE A 609 5.20 -12.38 -4.54
N ASN A 610 6.25 -12.37 -3.73
CA ASN A 610 7.33 -13.34 -3.82
C ASN A 610 7.04 -14.63 -3.04
N VAL A 611 5.86 -14.78 -2.42
CA VAL A 611 5.51 -15.93 -1.57
C VAL A 611 5.75 -17.27 -2.27
N ASP A 612 5.38 -17.39 -3.55
CA ASP A 612 5.58 -18.61 -4.33
C ASP A 612 7.05 -18.97 -4.52
N SER A 613 7.90 -17.94 -4.69
CA SER A 613 9.35 -18.15 -4.83
C SER A 613 9.95 -18.65 -3.52
N PHE A 614 9.51 -18.11 -2.39
CA PHE A 614 9.97 -18.53 -1.06
C PHE A 614 9.49 -19.95 -0.73
N ILE A 615 8.20 -20.23 -0.88
CA ILE A 615 7.65 -21.58 -0.64
C ILE A 615 8.37 -22.61 -1.51
N ARG A 616 8.58 -22.32 -2.79
CA ARG A 616 9.33 -23.23 -3.68
C ARG A 616 10.77 -23.44 -3.22
N ASN A 617 11.45 -22.40 -2.73
CA ASN A 617 12.79 -22.55 -2.18
C ASN A 617 12.78 -23.46 -0.94
N TRP A 618 11.83 -23.26 -0.03
CA TRP A 618 11.69 -24.05 1.18
C TRP A 618 11.36 -25.51 0.87
N GLU A 619 10.43 -25.77 -0.04
CA GLU A 619 10.06 -27.13 -0.47
C GLU A 619 11.25 -27.88 -1.08
N LEU A 620 12.06 -27.20 -1.91
CA LEU A 620 13.28 -27.79 -2.51
C LEU A 620 14.35 -28.14 -1.46
N ALA A 621 14.32 -27.46 -0.32
CA ALA A 621 15.18 -27.74 0.83
C ALA A 621 14.55 -28.72 1.84
N GLY A 622 13.39 -29.30 1.52
CA GLY A 622 12.70 -30.26 2.38
C GLY A 622 11.88 -29.63 3.50
N VAL A 623 11.61 -28.33 3.45
CA VAL A 623 10.78 -27.58 4.40
C VAL A 623 9.42 -27.29 3.76
N ALA A 624 8.38 -28.00 4.21
CA ALA A 624 7.02 -27.81 3.74
C ALA A 624 6.15 -27.17 4.83
N LEU A 625 5.36 -26.16 4.47
CA LEU A 625 4.37 -25.58 5.37
C LEU A 625 3.11 -26.46 5.44
N PRO A 626 2.46 -26.57 6.61
CA PRO A 626 1.11 -27.15 6.70
C PRO A 626 0.10 -26.27 5.93
N PRO A 627 -1.14 -26.73 5.70
CA PRO A 627 -2.20 -25.89 5.15
C PRO A 627 -2.33 -24.58 5.93
N PHE A 628 -2.27 -23.45 5.23
CA PHE A 628 -2.18 -22.14 5.87
C PHE A 628 -3.17 -21.13 5.27
N THR A 629 -3.38 -20.05 6.02
CA THR A 629 -3.89 -18.75 5.57
C THR A 629 -2.82 -17.69 5.86
N VAL A 630 -2.95 -16.49 5.31
CA VAL A 630 -2.02 -15.39 5.62
C VAL A 630 -2.70 -14.28 6.41
N SER A 631 -1.89 -13.50 7.12
CA SER A 631 -2.33 -12.28 7.80
C SER A 631 -1.28 -11.17 7.65
N ILE A 632 -1.72 -9.92 7.84
CA ILE A 632 -0.89 -8.74 7.72
C ILE A 632 -0.65 -8.20 9.13
N ILE A 633 0.62 -8.04 9.51
CA ILE A 633 1.02 -7.20 10.63
C ILE A 633 0.89 -5.75 10.16
N GLU A 634 -0.05 -4.99 10.70
CA GLU A 634 -0.45 -3.69 10.14
C GLU A 634 0.31 -2.51 10.74
N SER A 635 0.83 -2.69 11.95
CA SER A 635 1.46 -1.64 12.74
C SER A 635 2.75 -2.09 13.39
N ASP A 636 3.63 -1.13 13.70
CA ASP A 636 4.83 -1.40 14.48
C ASP A 636 4.48 -1.85 15.90
N GLU A 637 3.34 -1.40 16.47
CA GLU A 637 2.86 -1.87 17.77
C GLU A 637 2.44 -3.35 17.78
N GLU A 638 1.80 -3.83 16.71
CA GLU A 638 1.52 -5.26 16.54
C GLU A 638 2.79 -6.06 16.37
N PHE A 639 3.71 -5.56 15.53
CA PHE A 639 5.03 -6.17 15.36
C PHE A 639 5.75 -6.29 16.72
N ASP A 640 5.82 -5.21 17.50
CA ASP A 640 6.49 -5.20 18.80
C ASP A 640 5.91 -6.22 19.77
N LYS A 641 4.57 -6.24 19.92
CA LYS A 641 3.90 -7.21 20.79
C LYS A 641 4.20 -8.65 20.38
N LEU A 642 4.21 -8.91 19.08
CA LEU A 642 4.49 -10.24 18.54
C LEU A 642 5.94 -10.64 18.82
N ILE A 643 6.92 -9.78 18.51
CA ILE A 643 8.34 -10.08 18.74
C ILE A 643 8.64 -10.28 20.24
N ILE A 644 8.05 -9.47 21.14
CA ILE A 644 8.19 -9.65 22.59
C ILE A 644 7.76 -11.05 23.02
N ASN A 645 6.60 -11.51 22.54
CA ASN A 645 6.08 -12.83 22.89
C ASN A 645 6.95 -13.95 22.31
N LEU A 646 7.33 -13.85 21.03
CA LEU A 646 8.15 -14.86 20.36
C LEU A 646 9.54 -15.00 21.01
N LYS A 647 10.19 -13.88 21.33
CA LYS A 647 11.50 -13.90 22.00
C LYS A 647 11.41 -14.49 23.42
N LYS A 648 10.31 -14.24 24.14
CA LYS A 648 10.07 -14.85 25.46
C LYS A 648 9.95 -16.38 25.38
N ASP A 649 9.39 -16.88 24.28
CA ASP A 649 9.22 -18.31 24.01
C ASP A 649 10.42 -18.92 23.25
N GLU A 650 11.55 -18.20 23.19
CA GLU A 650 12.79 -18.61 22.49
C GLU A 650 12.61 -18.88 20.98
N VAL A 651 11.56 -18.32 20.37
CA VAL A 651 11.28 -18.46 18.94
C VAL A 651 12.11 -17.47 18.13
N THR A 652 12.80 -17.97 17.10
CA THR A 652 13.56 -17.15 16.16
C THR A 652 12.60 -16.48 15.17
N VAL A 653 12.85 -15.22 14.81
CA VAL A 653 12.05 -14.53 13.79
C VAL A 653 12.90 -14.24 12.57
N LEU A 654 12.43 -14.70 11.42
CA LEU A 654 13.11 -14.59 10.13
C LEU A 654 12.25 -13.77 9.16
N ILE A 655 12.85 -12.77 8.51
CA ILE A 655 12.19 -11.99 7.45
C ILE A 655 12.84 -12.32 6.10
N ASP A 656 12.01 -12.66 5.12
CA ASP A 656 12.40 -13.04 3.75
C ASP A 656 13.53 -14.11 3.68
N PRO A 657 13.42 -15.26 4.40
CA PRO A 657 14.49 -16.25 4.44
C PRO A 657 14.59 -17.07 3.15
N GLU A 658 15.80 -17.22 2.63
CA GLU A 658 16.15 -18.23 1.62
C GLU A 658 17.11 -19.24 2.23
N ILE A 659 16.83 -20.53 2.01
CA ILE A 659 17.62 -21.66 2.53
C ILE A 659 18.24 -22.47 1.39
N ASP A 660 19.39 -23.08 1.65
CA ASP A 660 20.01 -24.03 0.73
C ASP A 660 19.35 -25.42 0.81
N MET A 661 19.75 -26.35 -0.07
CA MET A 661 19.22 -27.71 -0.08
C MET A 661 19.56 -28.54 1.18
N ASN A 662 20.44 -28.04 2.06
CA ASN A 662 20.75 -28.65 3.35
C ASN A 662 19.91 -28.03 4.48
N GLY A 663 19.01 -27.10 4.17
CA GLY A 663 18.20 -26.37 5.15
C GLY A 663 18.95 -25.25 5.87
N GLN A 664 20.14 -24.86 5.40
CA GLN A 664 20.91 -23.76 5.99
C GLN A 664 20.43 -22.41 5.45
N LEU A 665 20.30 -21.43 6.33
CA LEU A 665 19.90 -20.07 5.98
C LEU A 665 21.02 -19.36 5.20
N VAL A 666 20.75 -19.02 3.94
CA VAL A 666 21.70 -18.38 3.02
C VAL A 666 21.48 -16.87 2.96
N SER A 667 20.22 -16.44 2.98
CA SER A 667 19.86 -15.02 2.99
C SER A 667 18.57 -14.76 3.75
N GLY A 668 18.34 -13.50 4.12
CA GLY A 668 17.22 -13.07 4.94
C GLY A 668 17.67 -12.24 6.13
N LEU A 669 16.73 -11.81 6.94
CA LEU A 669 16.99 -11.02 8.16
C LEU A 669 16.61 -11.83 9.39
N ILE A 670 17.52 -11.88 10.37
CA ILE A 670 17.25 -12.45 11.69
C ILE A 670 16.90 -11.31 12.63
N VAL A 671 15.70 -11.31 13.21
CA VAL A 671 15.32 -10.28 14.17
C VAL A 671 16.01 -10.55 15.50
N GLU A 672 16.82 -9.59 15.94
CA GLU A 672 17.58 -9.64 17.19
C GLU A 672 17.20 -8.48 18.10
N ASP A 673 17.28 -8.66 19.42
CA ASP A 673 17.04 -7.56 20.35
C ASP A 673 18.20 -6.57 20.26
N PHE A 674 17.87 -5.30 20.08
CA PHE A 674 18.83 -4.20 20.05
C PHE A 674 19.64 -4.13 21.35
N ASN A 675 19.06 -4.49 22.49
CA ASN A 675 19.73 -4.47 23.79
C ASN A 675 20.84 -5.53 23.91
N ASP A 676 20.81 -6.57 23.06
CA ASP A 676 21.81 -7.64 23.03
C ASP A 676 22.93 -7.37 22.02
N MET A 677 22.96 -6.18 21.40
CA MET A 677 23.83 -5.85 20.27
C MET A 677 25.32 -6.08 20.57
N GLU A 678 25.81 -5.72 21.76
CA GLU A 678 27.24 -5.90 22.10
C GLU A 678 27.67 -7.38 22.07
N THR A 679 26.84 -8.26 22.63
CA THR A 679 27.03 -9.73 22.58
C THR A 679 26.85 -10.32 21.19
N LEU A 680 26.02 -9.72 20.34
CA LEU A 680 25.72 -10.25 19.01
C LEU A 680 26.69 -9.78 17.92
N ILE A 681 27.30 -8.60 18.07
CA ILE A 681 28.36 -8.15 17.15
C ILE A 681 29.51 -9.16 17.13
N GLU A 682 29.89 -9.75 18.28
CA GLU A 682 30.91 -10.80 18.34
C GLU A 682 30.49 -12.12 17.65
N LYS A 683 29.18 -12.39 17.53
CA LYS A 683 28.64 -13.61 16.92
C LYS A 683 28.58 -13.54 15.39
N TYR A 684 28.43 -12.33 14.84
CA TYR A 684 28.26 -12.08 13.39
C TYR A 684 29.45 -11.37 12.73
N SER A 685 30.48 -11.00 13.49
CA SER A 685 31.81 -10.57 12.98
C SER A 685 32.66 -11.79 12.64
#